data_AF-A0A498IWY7-F1
#
_entry.id   AF-A0A498IWY7-F1
#
_cell.length_a   1.000
_cell.length_b   1.000
_cell.length_c   1.000
_cell.angle_alpha   90.00
_cell.angle_beta   90.00
_cell.angle_gamma   90.00
#
_symmetry.space_group_name_H-M   'P 1'
#
loop_
_entity.id
_entity.type
_entity.pdbx_description
1 polymer ?
#
loop_
_entity_poly.entity_id
_entity_poly.type
_entity_poly.pdbx_seq_one_letter_code
_entity_poly.pdbx_strand_id
1 'polypeptide(L)'
;MGDSQYSFSLTTFSPSGKLVQIEHALTAVGSGQTSLGIKAANGVVIATEKKLPSILVDEASVQKIQSLTPNIGLVYSGMGPDFRVLVRKSRKQAEQYHRLYKEPIPVTQLVRETAAVMQEFTQSGGVRPFGVSLLVAGFDDSGPQLYQVDPSGSYFSWKASAMGKNVSNAKTFLEKRYTEDMELDDAVHTAILTLKEGFEGQISGKNIEIGIIGTDKKFRVLTPAEIEDYLAEVELIAERAISYIFVAPRSCKSDARWKAKSSSSRAVEKSKGDGLYIDKRGKFRSFNNKKLSRKRCGSLRGRGWKYGSGFVDGVFPVMSPTGQQILDFVQKEVDRNSIWEILDTLPASHTIWDDIINVAVQLRLNKQWGSIILICEWILYKSSFKPDVICYNLLIDAYGQKSQHKDAESTYLELLEARCIPTEDTYALLLKAYCKSGLFDKAEAIFGEMRKYGLPPSAIVFDAYINGLLKGGDPQKAVEIFQRMKRDQCQPSTETYTMLINLYGKERKSFMALKLFQEMKSQKCRPNICTYTALVNAFARDGLCEKAEEIFEQMQGAGYEPDVYAYNALMEAYSRAGFPYGAAEIFSLMQHMGCEPDRASYNIMVDAYGRAGLREDEMKLFRGTIVIAIETDTTESVFVRYILNPIVFTMLSFFSVCISDAQAAFEEMKRLGITPTVKSHMLLLSAYSKAGNVSKCEDIVNQMQESGLELDTFVINSMLNLYGRLGQLEKMEEVLTAMETGPYAADISTYNILINIYGQAGFFDKMEELFQSLPLKNLKPDVVTWTSRLGAYSRKKLYTRCLEIFEEMIDAGCNPDAGTARVLLGACSSDDQTEQVSTVIRSMHKEVAVGIKGCFLPQNPNRPQRDLKYADSHEWVKVDGNSATVGITDHAQDHLGDVVYVELPEVGASVKQGEGFGAVESVKATSDVYSPVSGKVVEVNEELSNSPGLVNASPYEGGWIMKVEINDSGELNKLLDSEKYTKFCEEEDAH
;
A
#
# COMPACT_ATOMS: atom_id res chain seq x y z
N MET A 1 0.77 39.90 18.95
CA MET A 1 1.78 40.83 18.40
C MET A 1 2.85 40.15 17.55
N GLY A 2 3.11 38.83 17.67
CA GLY A 2 4.18 38.16 16.91
C GLY A 2 4.09 38.21 15.37
N ASP A 3 2.89 38.10 14.78
CA ASP A 3 2.73 38.08 13.31
C ASP A 3 3.27 39.33 12.61
N SER A 4 3.32 40.49 13.27
CA SER A 4 3.70 41.74 12.60
C SER A 4 5.17 41.83 12.21
N GLN A 5 6.07 41.08 12.85
CA GLN A 5 7.50 41.10 12.49
C GLN A 5 7.77 40.33 11.17
N TYR A 6 7.14 39.17 10.99
CA TYR A 6 7.28 38.37 9.78
C TYR A 6 6.63 39.03 8.55
N SER A 7 5.54 39.79 8.75
CA SER A 7 4.83 40.47 7.65
C SER A 7 5.68 41.51 6.88
N PHE A 8 6.81 41.98 7.42
CA PHE A 8 7.70 42.92 6.73
C PHE A 8 9.00 42.28 6.23
N SER A 9 9.28 41.02 6.57
CA SER A 9 10.47 40.32 6.09
C SER A 9 10.19 39.52 4.82
N LEU A 10 11.16 39.53 3.92
CA LEU A 10 11.10 38.87 2.60
C LEU A 10 11.85 37.53 2.60
N THR A 11 12.80 37.38 3.53
CA THR A 11 13.69 36.21 3.67
C THR A 11 13.47 35.46 4.98
N THR A 12 12.72 36.02 5.94
CA THR A 12 12.37 35.33 7.19
C THR A 12 11.05 34.58 7.01
N PHE A 13 11.13 33.25 7.05
CA PHE A 13 9.94 32.40 7.15
C PHE A 13 9.23 32.63 8.48
N SER A 14 7.90 32.60 8.47
CA SER A 14 7.09 32.49 9.68
C SER A 14 7.40 31.19 10.43
N PRO A 15 7.01 31.05 11.71
CA PRO A 15 7.05 29.76 12.43
C PRO A 15 6.21 28.64 11.80
N SER A 16 5.45 28.94 10.74
CA SER A 16 4.70 27.98 9.92
C SER A 16 5.34 27.73 8.54
N GLY A 17 6.61 28.09 8.35
CA GLY A 17 7.38 27.84 7.13
C GLY A 17 6.97 28.69 5.93
N LYS A 18 6.45 29.91 6.13
CA LYS A 18 5.86 30.73 5.05
C LYS A 18 6.50 32.11 4.90
N LEU A 19 6.67 32.53 3.65
CA LEU A 19 7.05 33.91 3.30
C LEU A 19 5.79 34.78 3.15
N VAL A 20 5.45 35.52 4.21
CA VAL A 20 4.19 36.27 4.34
C VAL A 20 4.00 37.32 3.23
N GLN A 21 5.09 37.98 2.81
CA GLN A 21 5.09 38.93 1.69
C GLN A 21 4.69 38.30 0.35
N ILE A 22 5.05 37.03 0.11
CA ILE A 22 4.64 36.31 -1.12
C ILE A 22 3.16 35.89 -1.01
N GLU A 23 2.67 35.49 0.18
CA GLU A 23 1.23 35.26 0.38
C GLU A 23 0.41 36.54 0.15
N HIS A 24 0.91 37.71 0.56
CA HIS A 24 0.26 38.99 0.26
C HIS A 24 0.23 39.31 -1.24
N ALA A 25 1.33 39.07 -1.97
CA ALA A 25 1.38 39.25 -3.41
C ALA A 25 0.40 38.30 -4.14
N LEU A 26 0.36 37.02 -3.77
CA LEU A 26 -0.59 36.04 -4.30
C LEU A 26 -2.05 36.36 -3.92
N THR A 27 -2.30 36.97 -2.76
CA THR A 27 -3.62 37.47 -2.38
C THR A 27 -4.05 38.63 -3.28
N ALA A 28 -3.12 39.53 -3.66
CA ALA A 28 -3.40 40.57 -4.64
C ALA A 28 -3.73 39.98 -6.03
N VAL A 29 -3.02 38.92 -6.47
CA VAL A 29 -3.38 38.16 -7.69
C VAL A 29 -4.79 37.60 -7.58
N GLY A 30 -5.14 36.89 -6.50
CA GLY A 30 -6.47 36.30 -6.30
C GLY A 30 -7.63 37.32 -6.21
N SER A 31 -7.33 38.58 -5.91
CA SER A 31 -8.30 39.70 -5.97
C SER A 31 -8.40 40.37 -7.35
N GLY A 32 -7.46 40.09 -8.25
CA GLY A 32 -7.48 40.56 -9.64
C GLY A 32 -8.59 39.91 -10.47
N GLN A 33 -8.91 40.48 -11.63
CA GLN A 33 -9.95 39.93 -12.51
C GLN A 33 -9.47 38.62 -13.17
N THR A 34 -10.42 37.74 -13.51
CA THR A 34 -10.13 36.43 -14.15
C THR A 34 -9.35 36.62 -15.45
N SER A 35 -8.28 35.86 -15.61
CA SER A 35 -7.41 35.84 -16.78
C SER A 35 -6.97 34.42 -17.06
N LEU A 36 -6.95 34.01 -18.32
CA LEU A 36 -6.70 32.63 -18.71
C LEU A 36 -5.88 32.53 -19.99
N GLY A 37 -5.36 31.34 -20.26
CA GLY A 37 -4.69 31.01 -21.51
C GLY A 37 -4.87 29.54 -21.88
N ILE A 38 -4.86 29.28 -23.18
CA ILE A 38 -5.05 27.96 -23.81
C ILE A 38 -4.04 27.80 -24.94
N LYS A 39 -3.30 26.69 -24.95
CA LYS A 39 -2.33 26.31 -25.98
C LYS A 39 -2.99 25.33 -26.95
N ALA A 40 -3.46 25.82 -28.09
CA ALA A 40 -3.97 25.01 -29.19
C ALA A 40 -2.85 24.25 -29.91
N ALA A 41 -3.20 23.29 -30.77
CA ALA A 41 -2.24 22.58 -31.62
C ALA A 41 -1.53 23.51 -32.61
N ASN A 42 -2.23 24.53 -33.12
CA ASN A 42 -1.79 25.48 -34.14
C ASN A 42 -1.62 26.93 -33.61
N GLY A 43 -1.67 27.16 -32.30
CA GLY A 43 -1.54 28.51 -31.74
C GLY A 43 -1.73 28.62 -30.22
N VAL A 44 -1.85 29.84 -29.71
CA VAL A 44 -2.12 30.13 -28.28
C VAL A 44 -3.13 31.27 -28.17
N VAL A 45 -4.11 31.11 -27.28
CA VAL A 45 -5.07 32.12 -26.87
C VAL A 45 -4.77 32.56 -25.44
N ILE A 46 -4.85 33.85 -25.16
CA ILE A 46 -4.95 34.41 -23.80
C ILE A 46 -6.14 35.37 -23.73
N ALA A 47 -6.94 35.28 -22.68
CA ALA A 47 -8.18 36.03 -22.53
C ALA A 47 -8.36 36.55 -21.10
N THR A 48 -9.08 37.65 -20.93
CA THR A 48 -9.24 38.28 -19.60
C THR A 48 -10.45 39.20 -19.50
N GLU A 49 -11.02 39.31 -18.30
CA GLU A 49 -12.07 40.28 -17.99
C GLU A 49 -11.51 41.71 -17.93
N LYS A 50 -12.11 42.61 -18.72
CA LYS A 50 -11.86 44.05 -18.76
C LYS A 50 -12.99 44.81 -18.04
N LYS A 51 -12.98 44.75 -16.70
CA LYS A 51 -13.92 45.53 -15.88
C LYS A 51 -13.38 46.94 -15.63
N LEU A 52 -14.01 47.96 -16.22
CA LEU A 52 -13.70 49.36 -15.93
C LEU A 52 -14.18 49.72 -14.50
N PRO A 53 -13.35 50.38 -13.67
CA PRO A 53 -13.72 50.69 -12.28
C PRO A 53 -14.67 51.89 -12.16
N SER A 54 -14.84 52.68 -13.22
CA SER A 54 -15.83 53.76 -13.31
C SER A 54 -16.10 54.08 -14.78
N ILE A 55 -17.31 54.56 -15.09
CA ILE A 55 -17.70 55.09 -16.41
C ILE A 55 -16.88 56.32 -16.84
N LEU A 56 -16.15 56.94 -15.91
CA LEU A 56 -15.27 58.09 -16.17
C LEU A 56 -13.85 57.69 -16.61
N VAL A 57 -13.52 56.40 -16.61
CA VAL A 57 -12.22 55.89 -17.07
C VAL A 57 -12.29 55.62 -18.57
N ASP A 58 -11.41 56.27 -19.32
CA ASP A 58 -11.23 56.02 -20.76
C ASP A 58 -10.91 54.54 -21.01
N GLU A 59 -11.74 53.88 -21.82
CA GLU A 59 -11.63 52.47 -22.19
C GLU A 59 -10.30 52.14 -22.89
N ALA A 60 -9.72 53.12 -23.60
CA ALA A 60 -8.41 52.99 -24.26
C ALA A 60 -7.23 53.03 -23.26
N SER A 61 -7.43 53.60 -22.06
CA SER A 61 -6.39 53.73 -21.03
C SER A 61 -6.14 52.44 -20.23
N VAL A 62 -7.07 51.48 -20.29
CA VAL A 62 -7.00 50.19 -19.61
C VAL A 62 -6.79 49.09 -20.64
N GLN A 63 -5.56 48.59 -20.74
CA GLN A 63 -5.19 47.42 -21.55
C GLN A 63 -4.62 46.36 -20.63
N LYS A 64 -5.17 45.15 -20.68
CA LYS A 64 -4.77 44.01 -19.85
C LYS A 64 -3.96 42.98 -20.63
N ILE A 65 -4.16 42.92 -21.94
CA ILE A 65 -3.30 42.18 -22.87
C ILE A 65 -2.31 43.14 -23.55
N GLN A 66 -1.05 42.74 -23.68
CA GLN A 66 0.02 43.51 -24.33
C GLN A 66 0.90 42.60 -25.20
N SER A 67 1.29 43.07 -26.39
CA SER A 67 2.39 42.47 -27.17
C SER A 67 3.75 42.89 -26.58
N LEU A 68 4.65 41.94 -26.33
CA LEU A 68 6.05 42.22 -25.96
C LEU A 68 6.93 42.31 -27.21
N THR A 69 6.76 41.36 -28.12
CA THR A 69 7.42 41.25 -29.41
C THR A 69 6.36 40.88 -30.46
N PRO A 70 6.67 40.91 -31.76
CA PRO A 70 5.74 40.45 -32.79
C PRO A 70 5.21 39.03 -32.56
N ASN A 71 5.97 38.15 -31.91
CA ASN A 71 5.64 36.74 -31.67
C ASN A 71 5.34 36.38 -30.20
N ILE A 72 5.25 37.36 -29.29
CA ILE A 72 4.98 37.11 -27.86
C ILE A 72 4.02 38.18 -27.31
N GLY A 73 2.96 37.73 -26.65
CA GLY A 73 2.07 38.56 -25.85
C GLY A 73 1.95 38.07 -24.42
N LEU A 74 1.40 38.91 -23.55
CA LEU A 74 1.09 38.54 -22.17
C LEU A 74 -0.22 39.15 -21.68
N VAL A 75 -0.76 38.54 -20.63
CA VAL A 75 -1.89 39.01 -19.83
C VAL A 75 -1.58 38.85 -18.34
N TYR A 76 -2.27 39.61 -17.47
CA TYR A 76 -2.02 39.58 -16.02
C TYR A 76 -3.30 39.49 -15.19
N SER A 77 -3.16 38.93 -13.98
CA SER A 77 -4.11 39.17 -12.89
C SER A 77 -3.39 39.73 -11.67
N GLY A 78 -4.03 40.68 -10.97
CA GLY A 78 -3.48 41.42 -9.83
C GLY A 78 -3.36 42.93 -10.08
N MET A 79 -2.25 43.53 -9.65
CA MET A 79 -2.01 44.98 -9.72
C MET A 79 -1.54 45.48 -11.10
N GLY A 80 -2.41 46.22 -11.81
CA GLY A 80 -2.07 46.84 -13.11
C GLY A 80 -0.84 47.77 -13.15
N PRO A 81 -0.49 48.52 -12.08
CA PRO A 81 0.77 49.27 -12.05
C PRO A 81 2.01 48.38 -12.16
N ASP A 82 2.03 47.27 -11.43
CA ASP A 82 3.13 46.29 -11.40
C ASP A 82 3.31 45.63 -12.78
N PHE A 83 2.20 45.23 -13.41
CA PHE A 83 2.18 44.74 -14.79
C PHE A 83 2.89 45.68 -15.76
N ARG A 84 2.57 46.98 -15.73
CA ARG A 84 3.19 47.97 -16.63
C ARG A 84 4.70 48.13 -16.41
N VAL A 85 5.20 47.90 -15.20
CA VAL A 85 6.65 47.89 -14.92
C VAL A 85 7.30 46.65 -15.55
N LEU A 86 6.70 45.47 -15.36
CA LEU A 86 7.20 44.21 -15.93
C LEU A 86 7.19 44.25 -17.46
N VAL A 87 6.12 44.75 -18.10
CA VAL A 87 6.04 44.92 -19.57
C VAL A 87 7.18 45.79 -20.10
N ARG A 88 7.51 46.89 -19.41
CA ARG A 88 8.63 47.78 -19.80
C ARG A 88 9.99 47.10 -19.64
N LYS A 89 10.22 46.35 -18.56
CA LYS A 89 11.46 45.57 -18.36
C LYS A 89 11.60 44.48 -19.43
N SER A 90 10.55 43.69 -19.67
CA SER A 90 10.53 42.58 -20.62
C SER A 90 10.74 43.05 -22.07
N ARG A 91 10.06 44.13 -22.51
CA ARG A 91 10.30 44.74 -23.84
C ARG A 91 11.76 45.20 -23.99
N LYS A 92 12.37 45.77 -22.94
CA LYS A 92 13.77 46.19 -22.96
C LYS A 92 14.73 44.99 -23.08
N GLN A 93 14.47 43.89 -22.37
CA GLN A 93 15.25 42.64 -22.48
C GLN A 93 15.13 42.04 -23.89
N ALA A 94 13.93 41.99 -24.46
CA ALA A 94 13.71 41.52 -25.83
C ALA A 94 14.45 42.36 -26.88
N GLU A 95 14.42 43.70 -26.77
CA GLU A 95 15.15 44.61 -27.66
C GLU A 95 16.67 44.48 -27.49
N GLN A 96 17.17 44.28 -26.26
CA GLN A 96 18.59 44.02 -26.01
C GLN A 96 19.05 42.71 -26.66
N TYR A 97 18.24 41.65 -26.56
CA TYR A 97 18.49 40.38 -27.22
C TYR A 97 18.51 40.54 -28.76
N HIS A 98 17.48 41.18 -29.32
CA HIS A 98 17.40 41.42 -30.76
C HIS A 98 18.56 42.28 -31.27
N ARG A 99 18.98 43.31 -30.51
CA ARG A 99 20.13 44.14 -30.87
C ARG A 99 21.42 43.31 -30.98
N LEU A 100 21.62 42.34 -30.09
CA LEU A 100 22.81 41.48 -29.99
C LEU A 100 22.81 40.34 -31.02
N TYR A 101 21.72 39.58 -31.12
CA TYR A 101 21.63 38.35 -31.92
C TYR A 101 20.94 38.52 -33.28
N LYS A 102 20.27 39.66 -33.53
CA LYS A 102 19.47 39.96 -34.75
C LYS A 102 18.26 39.06 -34.99
N GLU A 103 17.91 38.22 -34.02
CA GLU A 103 16.76 37.31 -34.05
C GLU A 103 15.72 37.73 -33.00
N PRO A 104 14.45 37.30 -33.11
CA PRO A 104 13.47 37.47 -32.03
C PRO A 104 13.90 36.63 -30.82
N ILE A 105 13.67 37.14 -29.61
CA ILE A 105 13.97 36.38 -28.38
C ILE A 105 13.08 35.13 -28.28
N PRO A 106 13.64 33.92 -27.99
CA PRO A 106 12.84 32.72 -27.75
C PRO A 106 11.89 32.89 -26.57
N VAL A 107 10.71 32.27 -26.64
CA VAL A 107 9.63 32.46 -25.65
C VAL A 107 10.10 32.06 -24.26
N THR A 108 10.73 30.88 -24.13
CA THR A 108 11.26 30.37 -22.87
C THR A 108 12.34 31.29 -22.26
N GLN A 109 13.16 31.94 -23.09
CA GLN A 109 14.18 32.88 -22.59
C GLN A 109 13.52 34.15 -22.06
N LEU A 110 12.59 34.76 -22.79
CA LEU A 110 11.90 35.97 -22.31
C LEU A 110 11.09 35.72 -21.02
N VAL A 111 10.49 34.53 -20.89
CA VAL A 111 9.82 34.09 -19.65
C VAL A 111 10.82 33.99 -18.49
N ARG A 112 11.97 33.35 -18.68
CA ARG A 112 13.03 33.24 -17.66
C ARG A 112 13.56 34.61 -17.24
N GLU A 113 13.81 35.50 -18.19
CA GLU A 113 14.26 36.88 -17.97
C GLU A 113 13.24 37.71 -17.18
N THR A 114 11.95 37.53 -17.47
CA THR A 114 10.85 38.19 -16.75
C THR A 114 10.69 37.62 -15.33
N ALA A 115 10.85 36.30 -15.18
CA ALA A 115 10.78 35.62 -13.90
C ALA A 115 11.95 36.02 -12.97
N ALA A 116 13.18 36.12 -13.49
CA ALA A 116 14.35 36.62 -12.76
C ALA A 116 14.15 38.06 -12.26
N VAL A 117 13.53 38.91 -13.09
CA VAL A 117 13.14 40.28 -12.69
C VAL A 117 12.13 40.30 -11.53
N MET A 118 11.24 39.30 -11.44
CA MET A 118 10.30 39.18 -10.32
C MET A 118 11.01 38.62 -9.07
N GLN A 119 11.95 37.68 -9.25
CA GLN A 119 12.77 37.08 -8.19
C GLN A 119 13.75 38.08 -7.55
N GLU A 120 14.30 39.02 -8.31
CA GLU A 120 15.12 40.14 -7.81
C GLU A 120 14.40 40.90 -6.66
N PHE A 121 13.07 41.03 -6.78
CA PHE A 121 12.20 41.73 -5.83
C PHE A 121 11.68 40.84 -4.69
N THR A 122 12.04 39.55 -4.65
CA THR A 122 11.83 38.67 -3.49
C THR A 122 13.12 38.46 -2.68
N GLN A 123 14.28 38.67 -3.29
CA GLN A 123 15.61 38.49 -2.67
C GLN A 123 16.21 39.80 -2.12
N SER A 124 15.75 40.96 -2.58
CA SER A 124 16.29 42.27 -2.17
C SER A 124 15.53 42.86 -0.97
N GLY A 125 16.26 43.20 0.10
CA GLY A 125 15.67 43.88 1.26
C GLY A 125 15.13 45.28 0.93
N GLY A 126 13.96 45.62 1.45
CA GLY A 126 13.36 46.96 1.32
C GLY A 126 12.51 47.19 0.05
N VAL A 127 12.35 46.19 -0.81
CA VAL A 127 11.41 46.21 -1.95
C VAL A 127 10.34 45.13 -1.79
N ARG A 128 9.09 45.41 -2.16
CA ARG A 128 8.03 44.39 -2.10
C ARG A 128 8.01 43.53 -3.38
N PRO A 129 7.52 42.27 -3.32
CA PRO A 129 7.26 41.47 -4.52
C PRO A 129 6.19 42.12 -5.41
N PHE A 130 6.17 41.73 -6.69
CA PHE A 130 5.14 42.15 -7.63
C PHE A 130 3.82 41.44 -7.32
N GLY A 131 2.73 42.18 -7.10
CA GLY A 131 1.41 41.63 -6.83
C GLY A 131 0.65 41.27 -8.11
N VAL A 132 1.31 40.59 -9.03
CA VAL A 132 0.76 40.08 -10.30
C VAL A 132 1.32 38.69 -10.61
N SER A 133 0.46 37.81 -11.12
CA SER A 133 0.90 36.67 -11.94
C SER A 133 0.66 37.02 -13.41
N LEU A 134 1.51 36.50 -14.28
CA LEU A 134 1.47 36.72 -15.73
C LEU A 134 1.19 35.40 -16.45
N LEU A 135 0.40 35.44 -17.52
CA LEU A 135 0.38 34.40 -18.55
C LEU A 135 1.04 34.96 -19.81
N VAL A 136 2.02 34.24 -20.33
CA VAL A 136 2.81 34.60 -21.51
C VAL A 136 2.48 33.61 -22.62
N ALA A 137 1.98 34.12 -23.74
CA ALA A 137 1.65 33.37 -24.94
C ALA A 137 2.64 33.72 -26.04
N GLY A 138 3.23 32.70 -26.67
CA GLY A 138 4.15 32.92 -27.79
C GLY A 138 4.20 31.74 -28.75
N PHE A 139 4.77 31.99 -29.92
CA PHE A 139 5.02 30.97 -30.94
C PHE A 139 6.40 31.25 -31.54
N ASP A 140 7.32 30.30 -31.35
CA ASP A 140 8.66 30.33 -31.95
C ASP A 140 8.93 29.03 -32.72
N ASP A 141 10.19 28.70 -32.98
CA ASP A 141 10.54 27.48 -33.74
C ASP A 141 10.30 26.18 -32.96
N SER A 142 10.05 26.26 -31.65
CA SER A 142 9.61 25.13 -30.82
C SER A 142 8.08 25.00 -30.77
N GLY A 143 7.33 25.78 -31.56
CA GLY A 143 5.88 25.72 -31.65
C GLY A 143 5.14 26.69 -30.71
N PRO A 144 3.82 26.50 -30.53
CA PRO A 144 3.03 27.31 -29.60
C PRO A 144 3.41 27.01 -28.15
N GLN A 145 3.55 28.05 -27.33
CA GLN A 145 3.99 27.97 -25.93
C GLN A 145 3.14 28.89 -25.04
N LEU A 146 2.71 28.37 -23.89
CA LEU A 146 2.00 29.10 -22.85
C LEU A 146 2.72 28.90 -21.52
N TYR A 147 3.14 29.99 -20.87
CA TYR A 147 3.76 29.97 -19.55
C TYR A 147 2.97 30.79 -18.55
N GLN A 148 3.01 30.39 -17.29
CA GLN A 148 2.62 31.21 -16.13
C GLN A 148 3.89 31.64 -15.40
N VAL A 149 3.95 32.91 -14.96
CA VAL A 149 4.99 33.44 -14.06
C VAL A 149 4.31 34.02 -12.82
N ASP A 150 4.73 33.56 -11.63
CA ASP A 150 4.13 33.95 -10.35
C ASP A 150 4.98 35.00 -9.60
N PRO A 151 4.39 35.74 -8.63
CA PRO A 151 5.06 36.72 -7.77
C PRO A 151 6.40 36.30 -7.14
N SER A 152 6.63 35.00 -6.96
CA SER A 152 7.89 34.44 -6.44
C SER A 152 9.07 34.52 -7.41
N GLY A 153 8.81 34.71 -8.71
CA GLY A 153 9.77 34.43 -9.79
C GLY A 153 9.76 32.97 -10.26
N SER A 154 8.82 32.14 -9.77
CA SER A 154 8.60 30.79 -10.29
C SER A 154 7.85 30.86 -11.62
N TYR A 155 8.21 30.01 -12.59
CA TYR A 155 7.51 29.92 -13.88
C TYR A 155 7.30 28.48 -14.33
N PHE A 156 6.17 28.22 -15.00
CA PHE A 156 5.74 26.88 -15.41
C PHE A 156 5.07 26.92 -16.79
N SER A 157 5.31 25.89 -17.61
CA SER A 157 4.60 25.73 -18.89
C SER A 157 3.22 25.11 -18.65
N TRP A 158 2.20 25.56 -19.38
CA TRP A 158 0.83 25.08 -19.26
C TRP A 158 0.24 24.66 -20.62
N LYS A 159 -0.71 23.72 -20.59
CA LYS A 159 -1.60 23.40 -21.72
C LYS A 159 -2.80 24.35 -21.73
N ALA A 160 -3.44 24.52 -20.58
CA ALA A 160 -4.32 25.63 -20.27
C ALA A 160 -4.12 26.03 -18.80
N SER A 161 -4.35 27.30 -18.46
CA SER A 161 -4.35 27.77 -17.07
C SER A 161 -5.22 29.02 -16.93
N ALA A 162 -5.63 29.30 -15.69
CA ALA A 162 -6.33 30.53 -15.30
C ALA A 162 -5.71 31.12 -14.02
N MET A 163 -5.95 32.40 -13.79
CA MET A 163 -5.45 33.21 -12.68
C MET A 163 -6.50 34.26 -12.29
N GLY A 164 -6.47 34.72 -11.03
CA GLY A 164 -7.35 35.80 -10.54
C GLY A 164 -8.52 35.32 -9.70
N LYS A 165 -9.54 36.18 -9.58
CA LYS A 165 -10.85 35.84 -9.04
C LYS A 165 -11.40 34.62 -9.79
N ASN A 166 -12.14 33.76 -9.08
CA ASN A 166 -12.78 32.57 -9.63
C ASN A 166 -11.83 31.54 -10.30
N VAL A 167 -10.51 31.63 -10.07
CA VAL A 167 -9.49 30.76 -10.69
C VAL A 167 -9.79 29.27 -10.59
N SER A 168 -10.30 28.79 -9.45
CA SER A 168 -10.63 27.37 -9.27
C SER A 168 -11.67 26.89 -10.29
N ASN A 169 -12.77 27.63 -10.43
CA ASN A 169 -13.85 27.28 -11.36
C ASN A 169 -13.38 27.43 -12.81
N ALA A 170 -12.62 28.50 -13.13
CA ALA A 170 -12.06 28.70 -14.45
C ALA A 170 -11.10 27.57 -14.85
N LYS A 171 -10.22 27.10 -13.94
CA LYS A 171 -9.36 25.93 -14.20
C LYS A 171 -10.17 24.66 -14.41
N THR A 172 -11.13 24.35 -13.53
CA THR A 172 -11.99 23.17 -13.69
C THR A 172 -12.81 23.21 -14.99
N PHE A 173 -13.22 24.37 -15.48
CA PHE A 173 -13.90 24.49 -16.77
C PHE A 173 -12.96 24.25 -17.96
N LEU A 174 -11.76 24.84 -17.94
CA LEU A 174 -10.72 24.61 -18.94
C LEU A 174 -10.32 23.13 -19.01
N GLU A 175 -10.11 22.48 -17.86
CA GLU A 175 -9.78 21.05 -17.75
C GLU A 175 -10.87 20.14 -18.36
N LYS A 176 -12.14 20.54 -18.31
CA LYS A 176 -13.25 19.80 -18.94
C LYS A 176 -13.33 19.99 -20.46
N ARG A 177 -12.95 21.17 -20.97
CA ARG A 177 -13.14 21.54 -22.39
C ARG A 177 -11.89 21.36 -23.26
N TYR A 178 -10.69 21.51 -22.71
CA TYR A 178 -9.42 21.38 -23.44
C TYR A 178 -9.23 20.00 -24.07
N THR A 179 -8.65 19.96 -25.29
CA THR A 179 -8.01 18.76 -25.86
C THR A 179 -6.71 19.12 -26.56
N GLU A 180 -5.85 18.12 -26.81
CA GLU A 180 -4.53 18.34 -27.43
C GLU A 180 -4.58 18.61 -28.94
N ASP A 181 -5.67 18.21 -29.59
CA ASP A 181 -6.01 18.44 -31.00
C ASP A 181 -6.82 19.72 -31.23
N MET A 182 -7.15 20.47 -30.16
CA MET A 182 -7.92 21.71 -30.22
C MET A 182 -7.24 22.74 -31.12
N GLU A 183 -7.97 23.26 -32.10
CA GLU A 183 -7.49 24.35 -32.96
C GLU A 183 -7.70 25.73 -32.31
N LEU A 184 -7.07 26.76 -32.90
CA LEU A 184 -7.03 28.11 -32.36
C LEU A 184 -8.42 28.73 -32.18
N ASP A 185 -9.35 28.50 -33.10
CA ASP A 185 -10.73 29.01 -33.00
C ASP A 185 -11.51 28.32 -31.87
N ASP A 186 -11.48 26.98 -31.79
CA ASP A 186 -12.07 26.22 -30.66
C ASP A 186 -11.53 26.68 -29.30
N ALA A 187 -10.24 27.06 -29.25
CA ALA A 187 -9.62 27.64 -28.06
C ALA A 187 -10.16 29.05 -27.74
N VAL A 188 -10.52 29.87 -28.74
CA VAL A 188 -11.19 31.16 -28.54
C VAL A 188 -12.61 30.94 -28.01
N HIS A 189 -13.42 30.06 -28.60
CA HIS A 189 -14.77 29.75 -28.07
C HIS A 189 -14.69 29.19 -26.64
N THR A 190 -13.72 28.31 -26.36
CA THR A 190 -13.49 27.75 -25.02
C THR A 190 -13.05 28.83 -24.02
N ALA A 191 -12.19 29.77 -24.43
CA ALA A 191 -11.79 30.91 -23.61
C ALA A 191 -12.99 31.81 -23.23
N ILE A 192 -13.83 32.15 -24.21
CA ILE A 192 -15.05 32.96 -24.01
C ILE A 192 -16.02 32.25 -23.05
N LEU A 193 -16.28 30.96 -23.25
CA LEU A 193 -17.15 30.16 -22.39
C LEU A 193 -16.63 30.08 -20.95
N THR A 194 -15.31 29.95 -20.75
CA THR A 194 -14.69 29.96 -19.42
C THR A 194 -14.91 31.29 -18.70
N LEU A 195 -14.78 32.42 -19.41
CA LEU A 195 -15.08 33.74 -18.84
C LEU A 195 -16.58 33.86 -18.52
N LYS A 196 -17.48 33.32 -19.37
CA LYS A 196 -18.94 33.36 -19.18
C LYS A 196 -19.41 32.69 -17.88
N GLU A 197 -18.75 31.65 -17.39
CA GLU A 197 -19.07 31.04 -16.08
C GLU A 197 -18.65 31.90 -14.86
N GLY A 198 -17.66 32.78 -15.02
CA GLY A 198 -17.20 33.67 -13.93
C GLY A 198 -17.80 35.07 -13.93
N PHE A 199 -18.44 35.47 -15.03
CA PHE A 199 -18.78 36.88 -15.28
C PHE A 199 -20.13 37.28 -14.67
N GLU A 200 -20.12 38.35 -13.86
CA GLU A 200 -21.32 38.95 -13.27
C GLU A 200 -22.00 39.91 -14.27
N GLY A 201 -22.67 39.36 -15.30
CA GLY A 201 -23.44 40.14 -16.29
C GLY A 201 -23.50 39.49 -17.68
N GLN A 202 -23.88 40.27 -18.70
CA GLN A 202 -23.68 39.89 -20.11
C GLN A 202 -22.24 40.19 -20.54
N ILE A 203 -21.58 39.23 -21.18
CA ILE A 203 -20.29 39.44 -21.84
C ILE A 203 -20.50 40.18 -23.18
N SER A 204 -19.55 41.04 -23.55
CA SER A 204 -19.50 41.76 -24.81
C SER A 204 -18.04 42.07 -25.18
N GLY A 205 -17.77 42.42 -26.44
CA GLY A 205 -16.44 42.74 -26.94
C GLY A 205 -15.75 43.94 -26.26
N LYS A 206 -16.45 44.66 -25.38
CA LYS A 206 -15.91 45.75 -24.55
C LYS A 206 -15.51 45.36 -23.13
N ASN A 207 -16.01 44.23 -22.62
CA ASN A 207 -15.80 43.81 -21.24
C ASN A 207 -14.88 42.59 -21.09
N ILE A 208 -14.36 42.07 -22.20
CA ILE A 208 -13.26 41.11 -22.26
C ILE A 208 -12.20 41.56 -23.27
N GLU A 209 -10.94 41.16 -23.07
CA GLU A 209 -9.88 41.26 -24.08
C GLU A 209 -9.41 39.83 -24.41
N ILE A 210 -9.16 39.56 -25.70
CA ILE A 210 -8.63 38.29 -26.20
C ILE A 210 -7.42 38.58 -27.08
N GLY A 211 -6.30 37.90 -26.83
CA GLY A 211 -5.10 37.91 -27.66
C GLY A 211 -4.80 36.52 -28.18
N ILE A 212 -4.44 36.43 -29.46
CA ILE A 212 -4.14 35.18 -30.15
C ILE A 212 -2.79 35.26 -30.86
N ILE A 213 -2.16 34.10 -31.04
CA ILE A 213 -1.04 33.89 -31.94
C ILE A 213 -1.19 32.53 -32.63
N GLY A 214 -1.07 32.51 -33.96
CA GLY A 214 -1.16 31.30 -34.77
C GLY A 214 0.18 30.89 -35.39
N THR A 215 0.11 30.01 -36.39
CA THR A 215 1.24 29.54 -37.19
C THR A 215 1.95 30.66 -37.98
N ASP A 216 1.33 31.83 -38.12
CA ASP A 216 1.93 33.03 -38.70
C ASP A 216 2.97 33.72 -37.78
N LYS A 217 3.10 33.23 -36.53
CA LYS A 217 3.96 33.75 -35.47
C LYS A 217 3.71 35.24 -35.16
N LYS A 218 2.49 35.73 -35.37
CA LYS A 218 2.11 37.12 -35.03
C LYS A 218 1.10 37.15 -33.90
N PHE A 219 1.51 37.70 -32.77
CA PHE A 219 0.62 37.98 -31.66
C PHE A 219 -0.23 39.21 -31.96
N ARG A 220 -1.55 39.06 -31.92
CA ARG A 220 -2.53 40.16 -32.09
C ARG A 220 -3.61 40.11 -31.02
N VAL A 221 -4.10 41.28 -30.62
CA VAL A 221 -5.31 41.41 -29.78
C VAL A 221 -6.50 41.54 -30.71
N LEU A 222 -7.55 40.76 -30.48
CA LEU A 222 -8.79 40.82 -31.25
C LEU A 222 -9.50 42.16 -31.02
N THR A 223 -10.13 42.68 -32.07
CA THR A 223 -10.99 43.85 -31.98
C THR A 223 -12.31 43.51 -31.28
N PRO A 224 -13.00 44.48 -30.66
CA PRO A 224 -14.33 44.25 -30.09
C PRO A 224 -15.32 43.65 -31.09
N ALA A 225 -15.24 44.00 -32.38
CA ALA A 225 -16.11 43.45 -33.41
C ALA A 225 -15.88 41.95 -33.63
N GLU A 226 -14.62 41.53 -33.81
CA GLU A 226 -14.27 40.09 -33.92
C GLU A 226 -14.73 39.30 -32.68
N ILE A 227 -14.67 39.90 -31.48
CA ILE A 227 -15.13 39.25 -30.25
C ILE A 227 -16.67 39.10 -30.23
N GLU A 228 -17.44 40.07 -30.73
CA GLU A 228 -18.89 39.94 -30.89
C GLU A 228 -19.26 38.86 -31.92
N ASP A 229 -18.49 38.71 -33.00
CA ASP A 229 -18.68 37.65 -34.00
C ASP A 229 -18.51 36.25 -33.35
N TYR A 230 -17.41 36.02 -32.62
CA TYR A 230 -17.22 34.78 -31.84
C TYR A 230 -18.31 34.57 -30.77
N LEU A 231 -18.81 35.64 -30.13
CA LEU A 231 -19.91 35.53 -29.15
C LEU A 231 -21.21 35.07 -29.82
N ALA A 232 -21.55 35.58 -31.01
CA ALA A 232 -22.73 35.19 -31.76
C ALA A 232 -22.68 33.70 -32.19
N GLU A 233 -21.51 33.20 -32.58
CA GLU A 233 -21.31 31.78 -32.89
C GLU A 233 -21.54 30.87 -31.68
N VAL A 234 -21.05 31.25 -30.49
CA VAL A 234 -21.26 30.48 -29.25
C VAL A 234 -22.74 30.31 -28.94
N GLU A 235 -23.56 31.33 -29.18
CA GLU A 235 -25.01 31.27 -28.92
C GLU A 235 -25.74 30.39 -29.95
N LEU A 236 -25.34 30.45 -31.22
CA LEU A 236 -25.85 29.57 -32.29
C LEU A 236 -25.53 28.08 -32.08
N ILE A 237 -24.36 27.77 -31.51
CA ILE A 237 -23.96 26.39 -31.19
C ILE A 237 -24.80 25.84 -30.02
N ALA A 238 -25.14 26.67 -29.04
CA ALA A 238 -25.97 26.28 -27.90
C ALA A 238 -27.41 25.93 -28.30
N GLU A 239 -28.01 26.66 -29.24
CA GLU A 239 -29.37 26.36 -29.73
C GLU A 239 -29.43 25.05 -30.54
N ARG A 240 -28.41 24.75 -31.35
CA ARG A 240 -28.38 23.54 -32.19
C ARG A 240 -28.34 22.24 -31.38
N ALA A 241 -27.69 22.25 -30.22
CA ALA A 241 -27.58 21.07 -29.34
C ALA A 241 -28.94 20.57 -28.81
N ILE A 242 -29.96 21.42 -28.76
CA ILE A 242 -31.28 21.11 -28.20
C ILE A 242 -32.14 20.28 -29.18
N SER A 243 -31.85 20.30 -30.48
CA SER A 243 -32.70 19.68 -31.51
C SER A 243 -32.50 18.16 -31.70
N TYR A 244 -31.43 17.57 -31.18
CA TYR A 244 -31.04 16.17 -31.48
C TYR A 244 -31.55 15.09 -30.50
N ILE A 245 -32.36 15.45 -29.50
CA ILE A 245 -32.71 14.54 -28.37
C ILE A 245 -34.11 13.87 -28.51
N PHE A 246 -34.93 14.25 -29.49
CA PHE A 246 -36.28 13.66 -29.69
C PHE A 246 -36.32 12.53 -30.73
N VAL A 247 -36.02 11.30 -30.27
CA VAL A 247 -36.51 10.06 -30.91
C VAL A 247 -37.34 9.29 -29.88
N ALA A 248 -38.62 9.05 -30.19
CA ALA A 248 -39.60 8.58 -29.21
C ALA A 248 -39.50 7.07 -28.88
N PRO A 249 -39.68 6.65 -27.61
CA PRO A 249 -39.83 5.24 -27.25
C PRO A 249 -41.16 4.65 -27.74
N ARG A 250 -41.14 3.40 -28.21
CA ARG A 250 -42.36 2.65 -28.52
C ARG A 250 -43.01 2.12 -27.24
N SER A 251 -44.26 2.53 -27.03
CA SER A 251 -45.33 1.88 -26.24
C SER A 251 -44.97 0.77 -25.25
N CYS A 252 -45.26 1.02 -23.97
CA CYS A 252 -45.93 0.03 -23.12
C CYS A 252 -47.02 0.71 -22.29
N LYS A 253 -48.16 0.04 -22.08
CA LYS A 253 -49.35 0.63 -21.44
C LYS A 253 -49.43 0.29 -19.95
N SER A 254 -49.70 1.28 -19.12
CA SER A 254 -50.55 1.12 -17.93
C SER A 254 -51.17 2.47 -17.54
N ASP A 255 -52.46 2.47 -17.23
CA ASP A 255 -53.23 3.68 -16.93
C ASP A 255 -52.99 4.18 -15.49
N ALA A 256 -52.59 5.45 -15.35
CA ALA A 256 -52.74 6.21 -14.11
C ALA A 256 -53.11 7.67 -14.43
N ARG A 257 -54.41 7.95 -14.53
CA ARG A 257 -54.95 9.25 -14.95
C ARG A 257 -55.34 10.12 -13.75
N TRP A 258 -54.50 11.08 -13.38
CA TRP A 258 -54.91 12.19 -12.50
C TRP A 258 -54.96 13.51 -13.25
N LYS A 259 -56.11 14.19 -13.19
CA LYS A 259 -56.33 15.52 -13.78
C LYS A 259 -55.97 16.60 -12.77
N ALA A 260 -55.24 17.63 -13.19
CA ALA A 260 -55.25 18.95 -12.56
C ALA A 260 -55.84 19.98 -13.54
N LYS A 261 -56.66 20.91 -13.03
CA LYS A 261 -57.35 21.93 -13.84
C LYS A 261 -56.44 23.14 -14.11
N SER A 262 -56.65 23.79 -15.24
CA SER A 262 -56.07 25.08 -15.61
C SER A 262 -56.79 26.26 -14.94
N SER A 263 -56.06 27.25 -14.40
CA SER A 263 -56.38 28.68 -14.56
C SER A 263 -55.33 29.65 -13.96
N SER A 264 -55.01 30.69 -14.73
CA SER A 264 -54.62 32.07 -14.33
C SER A 264 -53.41 32.33 -13.40
N SER A 265 -52.32 32.74 -14.05
CA SER A 265 -51.46 33.90 -13.73
C SER A 265 -51.74 34.79 -12.49
N ARG A 266 -50.77 34.86 -11.55
CA ARG A 266 -50.06 36.11 -11.21
C ARG A 266 -48.78 35.83 -10.39
N ALA A 267 -47.93 36.84 -10.27
CA ALA A 267 -46.57 36.77 -9.71
C ALA A 267 -46.50 36.27 -8.25
N VAL A 268 -45.39 35.59 -7.92
CA VAL A 268 -44.96 35.29 -6.55
C VAL A 268 -43.50 35.68 -6.40
N GLU A 269 -43.21 36.55 -5.43
CA GLU A 269 -41.86 36.94 -5.07
C GLU A 269 -41.10 35.73 -4.46
N LYS A 270 -39.86 35.49 -4.91
CA LYS A 270 -38.98 34.52 -4.25
C LYS A 270 -38.37 35.14 -2.99
N SER A 271 -38.94 34.86 -1.83
CA SER A 271 -38.26 35.07 -0.56
C SER A 271 -37.06 34.10 -0.43
N LYS A 272 -35.93 34.61 0.08
CA LYS A 272 -34.81 33.78 0.52
C LYS A 272 -35.03 33.41 1.99
N GLY A 273 -34.90 32.12 2.32
CA GLY A 273 -34.86 31.65 3.70
C GLY A 273 -33.43 31.35 4.14
N ASP A 274 -32.85 32.20 4.98
CA ASP A 274 -31.60 31.91 5.69
C ASP A 274 -31.91 31.13 6.99
N GLY A 275 -31.24 30.00 7.19
CA GLY A 275 -31.43 29.16 8.38
C GLY A 275 -30.85 29.76 9.66
N LEU A 276 -31.70 29.92 10.68
CA LEU A 276 -31.32 30.25 12.06
C LEU A 276 -31.33 28.98 12.92
N TYR A 277 -30.41 28.88 13.88
CA TYR A 277 -30.47 27.86 14.93
C TYR A 277 -30.24 28.46 16.33
N ILE A 278 -30.56 27.69 17.36
CA ILE A 278 -30.50 28.09 18.77
C ILE A 278 -29.33 27.34 19.43
N ASP A 279 -28.47 28.05 20.17
CA ASP A 279 -27.39 27.42 20.92
C ASP A 279 -27.87 26.77 22.24
N LYS A 280 -26.97 26.02 22.91
CA LYS A 280 -27.26 25.31 24.17
C LYS A 280 -27.59 26.23 25.37
N ARG A 281 -27.70 27.56 25.16
CA ARG A 281 -28.15 28.56 26.14
C ARG A 281 -29.39 29.33 25.68
N GLY A 282 -30.07 28.87 24.62
CA GLY A 282 -31.38 29.40 24.21
C GLY A 282 -31.33 30.68 23.36
N LYS A 283 -30.19 31.06 22.78
CA LYS A 283 -30.09 32.24 21.90
C LYS A 283 -30.00 31.88 20.42
N PHE A 284 -30.80 32.57 19.60
CA PHE A 284 -30.77 32.47 18.14
C PHE A 284 -29.51 33.10 17.55
N ARG A 285 -28.87 32.42 16.58
CA ARG A 285 -27.79 32.97 15.74
C ARG A 285 -27.93 32.53 14.28
N SER A 286 -27.46 33.37 13.36
CA SER A 286 -27.41 33.11 11.92
C SER A 286 -26.10 32.44 11.51
N PHE A 287 -26.20 31.57 10.49
CA PHE A 287 -25.08 30.82 9.96
C PHE A 287 -24.20 31.70 9.04
N ASN A 288 -22.87 31.59 9.12
CA ASN A 288 -21.95 32.42 8.34
C ASN A 288 -20.88 31.55 7.64
N ASN A 289 -21.12 31.24 6.36
CA ASN A 289 -20.35 30.31 5.51
C ASN A 289 -18.90 30.73 5.17
N LYS A 290 -18.24 31.60 5.96
CA LYS A 290 -16.93 32.19 5.63
C LYS A 290 -15.77 31.84 6.56
N LYS A 291 -15.90 30.80 7.41
CA LYS A 291 -14.78 30.25 8.20
C LYS A 291 -14.72 28.72 8.21
N LEU A 292 -14.33 28.16 7.07
CA LEU A 292 -13.60 26.91 6.96
C LEU A 292 -12.73 27.00 5.69
N SER A 293 -11.45 26.71 5.81
CA SER A 293 -10.46 26.91 4.74
C SER A 293 -9.39 25.83 4.81
N ARG A 294 -8.96 25.35 3.63
CA ARG A 294 -7.81 24.46 3.38
C ARG A 294 -7.94 23.03 3.95
N LYS A 295 -8.08 22.05 3.05
CA LYS A 295 -6.97 21.15 2.70
C LYS A 295 -7.25 20.36 1.41
N ARG A 296 -6.54 20.77 0.35
CA ARG A 296 -6.48 20.25 -1.02
C ARG A 296 -7.81 20.07 -1.74
N CYS A 297 -7.62 19.70 -3.01
CA CYS A 297 -8.23 18.55 -3.67
C CYS A 297 -9.01 18.96 -4.96
N GLY A 298 -9.53 18.00 -5.75
CA GLY A 298 -10.55 18.28 -6.79
C GLY A 298 -10.54 17.38 -8.04
N SER A 299 -11.70 17.25 -8.69
CA SER A 299 -11.97 16.57 -9.98
C SER A 299 -13.24 17.18 -10.60
N LEU A 300 -13.32 17.63 -11.86
CA LEU A 300 -13.21 16.91 -13.15
C LEU A 300 -14.36 15.93 -13.44
N ARG A 301 -15.09 16.22 -14.53
CA ARG A 301 -15.92 15.33 -15.38
C ARG A 301 -16.21 16.03 -16.70
N GLY A 302 -15.84 15.45 -17.84
CA GLY A 302 -16.10 16.09 -19.14
C GLY A 302 -15.54 15.40 -20.40
N ARG A 303 -14.50 14.57 -20.30
CA ARG A 303 -14.03 13.63 -21.35
C ARG A 303 -13.44 12.39 -20.68
N GLY A 304 -13.40 11.25 -21.39
CA GLY A 304 -13.03 9.96 -20.81
C GLY A 304 -11.65 9.95 -20.15
N TRP A 305 -11.56 9.31 -18.99
CA TRP A 305 -10.32 9.21 -18.22
C TRP A 305 -9.34 8.28 -18.95
N LYS A 306 -8.16 8.80 -19.32
CA LYS A 306 -7.00 7.96 -19.66
C LYS A 306 -6.12 7.88 -18.41
N TYR A 307 -6.25 6.81 -17.63
CA TYR A 307 -5.28 6.52 -16.59
C TYR A 307 -4.05 5.88 -17.24
N GLY A 308 -2.90 6.56 -17.10
CA GLY A 308 -1.60 5.93 -17.24
C GLY A 308 -1.05 5.62 -15.86
N SER A 309 -0.60 4.38 -15.64
CA SER A 309 0.16 3.88 -14.47
C SER A 309 -0.42 4.23 -13.08
N GLY A 310 -0.88 3.20 -12.36
CA GLY A 310 -1.08 3.19 -10.89
C GLY A 310 -1.51 4.50 -10.22
N PHE A 311 -2.82 4.68 -10.03
CA PHE A 311 -3.45 5.76 -9.22
C PHE A 311 -2.49 6.41 -8.20
N VAL A 312 -1.94 7.57 -8.56
CA VAL A 312 -0.88 8.21 -7.79
C VAL A 312 -1.43 8.71 -6.45
N ASP A 313 -0.87 8.20 -5.35
CA ASP A 313 -1.11 8.69 -3.99
C ASP A 313 -0.69 10.17 -3.87
N GLY A 314 -1.61 11.11 -4.10
CA GLY A 314 -1.28 12.53 -4.03
C GLY A 314 -2.39 13.54 -4.35
N VAL A 315 -3.29 13.24 -5.30
CA VAL A 315 -4.37 14.18 -5.71
C VAL A 315 -5.74 13.66 -5.26
N PHE A 316 -6.02 13.88 -3.98
CA PHE A 316 -7.34 13.72 -3.37
C PHE A 316 -8.44 14.55 -4.11
N PRO A 317 -9.73 14.12 -4.12
CA PRO A 317 -10.92 14.94 -4.49
C PRO A 317 -11.45 15.92 -3.41
N VAL A 318 -11.78 17.20 -3.74
CA VAL A 318 -12.44 18.13 -2.77
C VAL A 318 -13.81 17.55 -2.64
N MET A 319 -14.08 16.97 -1.49
CA MET A 319 -15.43 16.63 -1.14
C MET A 319 -16.20 17.94 -0.99
N SER A 320 -17.27 18.09 -1.77
CA SER A 320 -18.25 19.13 -1.48
C SER A 320 -18.77 18.92 -0.04
N PRO A 321 -19.36 19.93 0.62
CA PRO A 321 -19.96 19.73 1.93
C PRO A 321 -20.96 18.57 1.96
N THR A 322 -21.68 18.34 0.86
CA THR A 322 -22.59 17.20 0.67
C THR A 322 -21.83 15.89 0.49
N GLY A 323 -20.81 15.85 -0.36
CA GLY A 323 -19.96 14.68 -0.54
C GLY A 323 -19.23 14.26 0.75
N GLN A 324 -18.80 15.22 1.57
CA GLN A 324 -18.19 14.93 2.88
C GLN A 324 -19.22 14.36 3.86
N GLN A 325 -20.46 14.85 3.86
CA GLN A 325 -21.54 14.27 4.68
C GLN A 325 -21.88 12.84 4.28
N ILE A 326 -21.90 12.55 2.97
CA ILE A 326 -22.11 11.18 2.46
C ILE A 326 -20.93 10.27 2.86
N LEU A 327 -19.69 10.76 2.73
CA LEU A 327 -18.49 10.03 3.16
C LEU A 327 -18.52 9.72 4.67
N ASP A 328 -18.73 10.74 5.51
CA ASP A 328 -18.80 10.60 6.97
C ASP A 328 -19.92 9.67 7.45
N PHE A 329 -21.01 9.55 6.67
CA PHE A 329 -22.12 8.65 6.95
C PHE A 329 -21.78 7.20 6.55
N VAL A 330 -21.34 6.98 5.31
CA VAL A 330 -21.00 5.64 4.78
C VAL A 330 -19.74 5.05 5.44
N GLN A 331 -18.92 5.86 6.12
CA GLN A 331 -17.82 5.39 6.97
C GLN A 331 -18.25 4.93 8.37
N LYS A 332 -19.46 5.29 8.82
CA LYS A 332 -19.98 4.93 10.16
C LYS A 332 -21.04 3.85 10.08
N GLU A 333 -21.90 3.92 9.07
CA GLU A 333 -22.98 2.97 8.87
C GLU A 333 -22.49 1.73 8.12
N VAL A 334 -22.96 0.55 8.52
CA VAL A 334 -22.56 -0.73 7.92
C VAL A 334 -23.77 -1.44 7.29
N ASP A 335 -25.00 -1.07 7.66
CA ASP A 335 -26.20 -1.65 7.07
C ASP A 335 -26.44 -1.20 5.62
N ARG A 336 -26.60 -2.18 4.72
CA ARG A 336 -26.87 -1.99 3.30
C ARG A 336 -28.19 -1.25 3.07
N ASN A 337 -29.23 -1.56 3.84
CA ASN A 337 -30.56 -1.00 3.62
C ASN A 337 -30.61 0.47 4.04
N SER A 338 -30.09 0.82 5.22
CA SER A 338 -29.97 2.20 5.70
C SER A 338 -29.20 3.10 4.74
N ILE A 339 -28.07 2.62 4.20
CA ILE A 339 -27.29 3.36 3.19
C ILE A 339 -28.10 3.54 1.91
N TRP A 340 -28.75 2.49 1.41
CA TRP A 340 -29.53 2.56 0.17
C TRP A 340 -30.78 3.43 0.29
N GLU A 341 -31.48 3.42 1.43
CA GLU A 341 -32.63 4.32 1.69
C GLU A 341 -32.20 5.79 1.65
N ILE A 342 -31.08 6.13 2.30
CA ILE A 342 -30.58 7.51 2.29
C ILE A 342 -30.13 7.94 0.89
N LEU A 343 -29.44 7.07 0.14
CA LEU A 343 -29.08 7.35 -1.26
C LEU A 343 -30.33 7.50 -2.16
N ASP A 344 -31.39 6.72 -1.93
CA ASP A 344 -32.68 6.86 -2.63
C ASP A 344 -33.38 8.20 -2.33
N THR A 345 -33.10 8.85 -1.18
CA THR A 345 -33.64 10.20 -0.89
C THR A 345 -32.92 11.35 -1.60
N LEU A 346 -31.74 11.10 -2.20
CA LEU A 346 -30.95 12.16 -2.82
C LEU A 346 -31.55 12.60 -4.17
N PRO A 347 -31.61 13.91 -4.47
CA PRO A 347 -32.08 14.36 -5.77
C PRO A 347 -31.19 13.86 -6.91
N ALA A 348 -31.82 13.35 -7.98
CA ALA A 348 -31.14 12.90 -9.19
C ALA A 348 -30.57 14.08 -10.00
N SER A 349 -29.43 14.63 -9.58
CA SER A 349 -28.67 15.67 -10.28
C SER A 349 -27.24 15.23 -10.61
N HIS A 350 -26.68 15.80 -11.69
CA HIS A 350 -25.28 15.55 -12.06
C HIS A 350 -24.29 15.92 -10.94
N THR A 351 -24.58 16.96 -10.15
CA THR A 351 -23.70 17.38 -9.04
C THR A 351 -23.64 16.34 -7.92
N ILE A 352 -24.78 15.69 -7.62
CA ILE A 352 -24.85 14.63 -6.60
C ILE A 352 -24.18 13.35 -7.11
N TRP A 353 -24.32 13.03 -8.40
CA TRP A 353 -23.61 11.90 -9.01
C TRP A 353 -22.09 12.11 -9.09
N ASP A 354 -21.63 13.36 -9.27
CA ASP A 354 -20.21 13.73 -9.14
C ASP A 354 -19.74 13.57 -7.68
N ASP A 355 -20.52 14.04 -6.69
CA ASP A 355 -20.21 13.86 -5.27
C ASP A 355 -20.13 12.38 -4.86
N ILE A 356 -21.10 11.54 -5.24
CA ILE A 356 -21.12 10.10 -4.90
C ILE A 356 -19.90 9.36 -5.49
N ILE A 357 -19.47 9.71 -6.71
CA ILE A 357 -18.30 9.08 -7.32
C ILE A 357 -16.99 9.62 -6.74
N ASN A 358 -16.93 10.90 -6.34
CA ASN A 358 -15.84 11.42 -5.53
C ASN A 358 -15.75 10.73 -4.15
N VAL A 359 -16.89 10.40 -3.52
CA VAL A 359 -16.94 9.58 -2.28
C VAL A 359 -16.34 8.20 -2.55
N ALA A 360 -16.77 7.50 -3.59
CA ALA A 360 -16.25 6.18 -3.94
C ALA A 360 -14.73 6.20 -4.20
N VAL A 361 -14.21 7.24 -4.86
CA VAL A 361 -12.76 7.43 -5.06
C VAL A 361 -12.02 7.72 -3.75
N GLN A 362 -12.59 8.50 -2.82
CA GLN A 362 -11.98 8.70 -1.49
C GLN A 362 -11.98 7.42 -0.65
N LEU A 363 -13.07 6.66 -0.65
CA LEU A 363 -13.16 5.36 0.03
C LEU A 363 -12.11 4.37 -0.52
N ARG A 364 -11.85 4.42 -1.83
CA ARG A 364 -10.77 3.68 -2.50
C ARG A 364 -9.37 4.06 -2.00
N LEU A 365 -9.07 5.36 -1.92
CA LEU A 365 -7.79 5.84 -1.37
C LEU A 365 -7.60 5.43 0.10
N ASN A 366 -8.69 5.45 0.88
CA ASN A 366 -8.72 4.98 2.26
C ASN A 366 -8.78 3.44 2.41
N LYS A 367 -8.77 2.68 1.30
CA LYS A 367 -8.84 1.21 1.24
C LYS A 367 -10.09 0.61 1.92
N GLN A 368 -11.21 1.34 1.92
CA GLN A 368 -12.48 0.94 2.52
C GLN A 368 -13.37 0.18 1.53
N TRP A 369 -12.89 -0.99 1.09
CA TRP A 369 -13.48 -1.77 -0.02
C TRP A 369 -14.95 -2.17 0.18
N GLY A 370 -15.38 -2.42 1.42
CA GLY A 370 -16.78 -2.74 1.73
C GLY A 370 -17.76 -1.61 1.38
N SER A 371 -17.42 -0.38 1.79
CA SER A 371 -18.22 0.82 1.50
C SER A 371 -18.31 1.14 0.00
N ILE A 372 -17.25 0.83 -0.76
CA ILE A 372 -17.23 1.01 -2.23
C ILE A 372 -18.25 0.08 -2.90
N ILE A 373 -18.27 -1.20 -2.50
CA ILE A 373 -19.22 -2.19 -3.02
C ILE A 373 -20.65 -1.72 -2.79
N LEU A 374 -20.99 -1.31 -1.56
CA LEU A 374 -22.35 -0.84 -1.21
C LEU A 374 -22.81 0.37 -2.03
N ILE A 375 -21.92 1.33 -2.33
CA ILE A 375 -22.22 2.48 -3.18
C ILE A 375 -22.32 2.07 -4.66
N CYS A 376 -21.36 1.31 -5.17
CA CYS A 376 -21.32 0.96 -6.60
C CYS A 376 -22.46 0.02 -7.00
N GLU A 377 -22.83 -0.95 -6.16
CA GLU A 377 -24.03 -1.77 -6.35
C GLU A 377 -25.32 -0.93 -6.37
N TRP A 378 -25.44 0.08 -5.49
CA TRP A 378 -26.59 0.99 -5.53
C TRP A 378 -26.66 1.78 -6.84
N ILE A 379 -25.51 2.27 -7.34
CA ILE A 379 -25.42 2.96 -8.63
C ILE A 379 -25.89 2.04 -9.77
N LEU A 380 -25.46 0.77 -9.77
CA LEU A 380 -25.77 -0.21 -10.83
C LEU A 380 -27.22 -0.71 -10.79
N TYR A 381 -27.74 -1.07 -9.62
CA TYR A 381 -29.00 -1.82 -9.51
C TYR A 381 -30.22 -0.98 -9.07
N LYS A 382 -30.02 0.18 -8.46
CA LYS A 382 -31.11 1.04 -7.95
C LYS A 382 -31.17 2.43 -8.57
N SER A 383 -30.02 3.03 -8.89
CA SER A 383 -30.00 4.44 -9.29
C SER A 383 -30.64 4.68 -10.67
N SER A 384 -31.17 5.88 -10.86
CA SER A 384 -31.70 6.34 -12.16
C SER A 384 -30.61 6.83 -13.13
N PHE A 385 -29.34 6.81 -12.71
CA PHE A 385 -28.21 7.24 -13.53
C PHE A 385 -27.74 6.09 -14.42
N LYS A 386 -27.39 6.39 -15.68
CA LYS A 386 -26.77 5.39 -16.55
C LYS A 386 -25.37 5.04 -16.02
N PRO A 387 -25.04 3.75 -15.79
CA PRO A 387 -23.70 3.34 -15.40
C PRO A 387 -22.62 3.78 -16.40
N ASP A 388 -21.45 4.12 -15.85
CA ASP A 388 -20.22 4.46 -16.57
C ASP A 388 -19.16 3.38 -16.28
N VAL A 389 -18.17 3.20 -17.16
CA VAL A 389 -17.10 2.20 -17.02
C VAL A 389 -16.37 2.33 -15.68
N ILE A 390 -16.28 3.56 -15.15
CA ILE A 390 -15.69 3.86 -13.84
C ILE A 390 -16.40 3.11 -12.71
N CYS A 391 -17.73 2.98 -12.74
CA CYS A 391 -18.50 2.30 -11.70
C CYS A 391 -18.14 0.81 -11.64
N TYR A 392 -18.09 0.17 -12.81
CA TYR A 392 -17.67 -1.23 -12.95
C TYR A 392 -16.19 -1.41 -12.57
N ASN A 393 -15.29 -0.53 -13.01
CA ASN A 393 -13.87 -0.61 -12.65
C ASN A 393 -13.63 -0.45 -11.14
N LEU A 394 -14.34 0.47 -10.47
CA LEU A 394 -14.28 0.63 -9.00
C LEU A 394 -14.76 -0.62 -8.26
N LEU A 395 -15.81 -1.28 -8.79
CA LEU A 395 -16.38 -2.48 -8.21
C LEU A 395 -15.48 -3.72 -8.45
N ILE A 396 -14.92 -3.86 -9.65
CA ILE A 396 -13.90 -4.89 -10.00
C ILE A 396 -12.66 -4.75 -9.11
N ASP A 397 -12.15 -3.53 -8.86
CA ASP A 397 -11.04 -3.33 -7.92
C ASP A 397 -11.48 -3.68 -6.49
N ALA A 398 -12.66 -3.26 -6.04
CA ALA A 398 -13.11 -3.55 -4.67
C ALA A 398 -13.31 -5.05 -4.39
N TYR A 399 -13.94 -5.80 -5.31
CA TYR A 399 -14.03 -7.27 -5.22
C TYR A 399 -12.65 -7.92 -5.37
N GLY A 400 -11.82 -7.46 -6.31
CA GLY A 400 -10.45 -7.94 -6.48
C GLY A 400 -9.58 -7.75 -5.24
N GLN A 401 -9.73 -6.63 -4.53
CA GLN A 401 -9.01 -6.37 -3.27
C GLN A 401 -9.53 -7.22 -2.10
N LYS A 402 -10.76 -7.73 -2.16
CA LYS A 402 -11.29 -8.75 -1.25
C LYS A 402 -11.02 -10.20 -1.72
N SER A 403 -10.24 -10.40 -2.79
CA SER A 403 -10.00 -11.71 -3.43
C SER A 403 -11.28 -12.40 -3.97
N GLN A 404 -12.37 -11.64 -4.14
CA GLN A 404 -13.65 -12.10 -4.67
C GLN A 404 -13.65 -12.08 -6.22
N HIS A 405 -12.82 -12.92 -6.83
CA HIS A 405 -12.64 -12.92 -8.28
C HIS A 405 -13.93 -13.27 -9.06
N LYS A 406 -14.82 -14.11 -8.52
CA LYS A 406 -16.10 -14.49 -9.15
C LYS A 406 -17.02 -13.28 -9.33
N ASP A 407 -17.11 -12.43 -8.30
CA ASP A 407 -17.93 -11.21 -8.32
C ASP A 407 -17.32 -10.15 -9.27
N ALA A 408 -15.99 -10.05 -9.32
CA ALA A 408 -15.28 -9.21 -10.28
C ALA A 408 -15.47 -9.68 -11.74
N GLU A 409 -15.48 -10.99 -11.99
CA GLU A 409 -15.75 -11.59 -13.31
C GLU A 409 -17.21 -11.38 -13.72
N SER A 410 -18.17 -11.55 -12.82
CA SER A 410 -19.58 -11.20 -13.03
C SER A 410 -19.75 -9.72 -13.37
N THR A 411 -19.08 -8.82 -12.64
CA THR A 411 -19.09 -7.37 -12.89
C THR A 411 -18.53 -7.02 -14.28
N TYR A 412 -17.53 -7.76 -14.76
CA TYR A 412 -16.99 -7.59 -16.12
C TYR A 412 -17.97 -8.09 -17.20
N LEU A 413 -18.69 -9.19 -16.95
CA LEU A 413 -19.75 -9.65 -17.85
C LEU A 413 -20.92 -8.65 -17.91
N GLU A 414 -21.35 -8.11 -16.77
CA GLU A 414 -22.37 -7.05 -16.72
C GLU A 414 -21.94 -5.78 -17.49
N LEU A 415 -20.66 -5.40 -17.43
CA LEU A 415 -20.10 -4.29 -18.23
C LEU A 415 -20.26 -4.56 -19.74
N LEU A 416 -20.00 -5.78 -20.19
CA LEU A 416 -20.16 -6.19 -21.60
C LEU A 416 -21.63 -6.22 -22.02
N GLU A 417 -22.53 -6.74 -21.17
CA GLU A 417 -23.98 -6.75 -21.41
C GLU A 417 -24.57 -5.33 -21.49
N ALA A 418 -24.09 -4.41 -20.64
CA ALA A 418 -24.42 -2.99 -20.68
C ALA A 418 -23.89 -2.27 -21.94
N ARG A 419 -23.15 -2.97 -22.82
CA ARG A 419 -22.47 -2.46 -24.02
C ARG A 419 -21.48 -1.34 -23.72
N CYS A 420 -20.90 -1.37 -22.52
CA CYS A 420 -19.74 -0.55 -22.21
C CYS A 420 -18.49 -1.16 -22.87
N ILE A 421 -17.54 -0.31 -23.26
CA ILE A 421 -16.30 -0.76 -23.89
C ILE A 421 -15.25 -0.93 -22.78
N PRO A 422 -14.69 -2.14 -22.56
CA PRO A 422 -13.61 -2.34 -21.60
C PRO A 422 -12.39 -1.46 -21.92
N THR A 423 -11.74 -0.93 -20.90
CA THR A 423 -10.51 -0.13 -21.05
C THR A 423 -9.27 -0.93 -20.64
N GLU A 424 -8.08 -0.42 -20.96
CA GLU A 424 -6.82 -0.98 -20.45
C GLU A 424 -6.83 -1.09 -18.90
N ASP A 425 -7.46 -0.12 -18.21
CA ASP A 425 -7.67 -0.17 -16.76
C ASP A 425 -8.55 -1.35 -16.33
N THR A 426 -9.64 -1.62 -17.05
CA THR A 426 -10.53 -2.77 -16.76
C THR A 426 -9.74 -4.07 -16.76
N TYR A 427 -8.91 -4.28 -17.79
CA TYR A 427 -8.04 -5.46 -17.89
C TYR A 427 -6.91 -5.47 -16.85
N ALA A 428 -6.30 -4.32 -16.56
CA ALA A 428 -5.28 -4.20 -15.51
C ALA A 428 -5.84 -4.46 -14.10
N LEU A 429 -7.11 -4.16 -13.85
CA LEU A 429 -7.80 -4.45 -12.59
C LEU A 429 -8.21 -5.93 -12.49
N LEU A 430 -8.70 -6.54 -13.58
CA LEU A 430 -8.95 -7.99 -13.64
C LEU A 430 -7.66 -8.79 -13.44
N LEU A 431 -6.55 -8.40 -14.07
CA LEU A 431 -5.23 -9.00 -13.85
C LEU A 431 -4.82 -8.94 -12.37
N LYS A 432 -5.00 -7.77 -11.72
CA LYS A 432 -4.72 -7.61 -10.28
C LYS A 432 -5.63 -8.50 -9.41
N ALA A 433 -6.91 -8.60 -9.73
CA ALA A 433 -7.85 -9.46 -9.03
C ALA A 433 -7.44 -10.94 -9.15
N TYR A 434 -7.20 -11.43 -10.37
CA TYR A 434 -6.78 -12.81 -10.60
C TYR A 434 -5.44 -13.14 -9.94
N CYS A 435 -4.43 -12.26 -10.03
CA CYS A 435 -3.15 -12.47 -9.35
C CYS A 435 -3.28 -12.48 -7.82
N LYS A 436 -4.17 -11.67 -7.25
CA LYS A 436 -4.41 -11.65 -5.80
C LYS A 436 -5.19 -12.87 -5.30
N SER A 437 -5.94 -13.52 -6.20
CA SER A 437 -6.60 -14.81 -5.96
C SER A 437 -5.77 -16.02 -6.45
N GLY A 438 -4.49 -15.85 -6.83
CA GLY A 438 -3.62 -16.94 -7.32
C GLY A 438 -3.97 -17.53 -8.70
N LEU A 439 -4.99 -17.01 -9.40
CA LEU A 439 -5.51 -17.56 -10.65
C LEU A 439 -4.72 -17.09 -11.88
N PHE A 440 -3.46 -17.52 -11.97
CA PHE A 440 -2.53 -17.03 -13.00
C PHE A 440 -2.92 -17.41 -14.44
N ASP A 441 -3.64 -18.51 -14.66
CA ASP A 441 -4.07 -18.91 -16.01
C ASP A 441 -5.21 -18.03 -16.53
N LYS A 442 -6.15 -17.64 -15.65
CA LYS A 442 -7.15 -16.60 -15.97
C LYS A 442 -6.47 -15.25 -16.23
N ALA A 443 -5.40 -14.92 -15.50
CA ALA A 443 -4.61 -13.73 -15.77
C ALA A 443 -3.95 -13.77 -17.17
N GLU A 444 -3.41 -14.92 -17.60
CA GLU A 444 -2.86 -15.05 -18.96
C GLU A 444 -3.95 -14.98 -20.06
N ALA A 445 -5.12 -15.56 -19.81
CA ALA A 445 -6.24 -15.52 -20.75
C ALA A 445 -6.69 -14.09 -21.11
N ILE A 446 -6.51 -13.10 -20.21
CA ILE A 446 -6.79 -11.69 -20.46
C ILE A 446 -5.98 -11.14 -21.66
N PHE A 447 -4.73 -11.56 -21.85
CA PHE A 447 -3.95 -11.17 -23.03
C PHE A 447 -4.50 -11.76 -24.34
N GLY A 448 -5.29 -12.84 -24.27
CA GLY A 448 -6.06 -13.38 -25.40
C GLY A 448 -7.31 -12.53 -25.69
N GLU A 449 -8.12 -12.26 -24.66
CA GLU A 449 -9.34 -11.44 -24.81
C GLU A 449 -9.04 -10.00 -25.27
N MET A 450 -7.99 -9.35 -24.75
CA MET A 450 -7.57 -8.02 -25.22
C MET A 450 -7.30 -8.01 -26.74
N ARG A 451 -6.60 -9.02 -27.25
CA ARG A 451 -6.29 -9.15 -28.69
C ARG A 451 -7.55 -9.37 -29.53
N LYS A 452 -8.53 -10.14 -29.03
CA LYS A 452 -9.84 -10.37 -29.67
C LYS A 452 -10.67 -9.09 -29.79
N TYR A 453 -10.57 -8.17 -28.82
CA TYR A 453 -11.19 -6.83 -28.90
C TYR A 453 -10.31 -5.77 -29.60
N GLY A 454 -9.17 -6.17 -30.18
CA GLY A 454 -8.30 -5.27 -30.95
C GLY A 454 -7.45 -4.31 -30.10
N LEU A 455 -7.33 -4.55 -28.79
CA LEU A 455 -6.54 -3.73 -27.86
C LEU A 455 -5.15 -4.35 -27.67
N PRO A 456 -4.06 -3.72 -28.15
CA PRO A 456 -2.70 -4.19 -27.89
C PRO A 456 -2.36 -4.00 -26.40
N PRO A 457 -1.72 -4.97 -25.73
CA PRO A 457 -1.31 -4.82 -24.34
C PRO A 457 -0.30 -3.67 -24.15
N SER A 458 -0.67 -2.68 -23.33
CA SER A 458 0.19 -1.54 -22.99
C SER A 458 1.09 -1.84 -21.79
N ALA A 459 2.04 -0.94 -21.52
CA ALA A 459 2.92 -1.05 -20.36
C ALA A 459 2.15 -1.11 -19.03
N ILE A 460 0.97 -0.49 -18.96
CA ILE A 460 0.10 -0.48 -17.76
C ILE A 460 -0.40 -1.90 -17.44
N VAL A 461 -0.72 -2.68 -18.47
CA VAL A 461 -1.23 -4.05 -18.36
C VAL A 461 -0.10 -5.00 -17.96
N PHE A 462 1.09 -4.86 -18.57
CA PHE A 462 2.28 -5.60 -18.16
C PHE A 462 2.73 -5.24 -16.74
N ASP A 463 2.76 -3.97 -16.37
CA ASP A 463 3.11 -3.51 -15.02
C ASP A 463 2.10 -4.00 -13.97
N ALA A 464 0.80 -4.00 -14.29
CA ALA A 464 -0.23 -4.58 -13.44
C ALA A 464 -0.02 -6.07 -13.20
N TYR A 465 0.35 -6.83 -14.25
CA TYR A 465 0.59 -8.26 -14.13
C TYR A 465 1.88 -8.58 -13.36
N ILE A 466 2.98 -7.90 -13.66
CA ILE A 466 4.27 -8.01 -12.95
C ILE A 466 4.07 -7.67 -11.46
N ASN A 467 3.40 -6.56 -11.13
CA ASN A 467 3.11 -6.16 -9.75
C ASN A 467 2.20 -7.18 -9.04
N GLY A 468 1.27 -7.80 -9.77
CA GLY A 468 0.42 -8.90 -9.29
C GLY A 468 1.23 -10.13 -8.91
N LEU A 469 2.07 -10.64 -9.83
CA LEU A 469 2.96 -11.79 -9.63
C LEU A 469 3.95 -11.57 -8.47
N LEU A 470 4.59 -10.40 -8.42
CA LEU A 470 5.51 -10.00 -7.34
C LEU A 470 4.85 -9.93 -5.95
N LYS A 471 3.52 -9.77 -5.88
CA LYS A 471 2.74 -9.82 -4.63
C LYS A 471 2.16 -11.19 -4.35
N GLY A 472 1.85 -11.97 -5.38
CA GLY A 472 1.40 -13.36 -5.29
C GLY A 472 2.52 -14.37 -5.01
N GLY A 473 3.77 -13.92 -4.89
CA GLY A 473 4.90 -14.77 -4.48
C GLY A 473 5.67 -15.45 -5.63
N ASP A 474 5.33 -15.17 -6.89
CA ASP A 474 6.00 -15.73 -8.08
C ASP A 474 6.90 -14.68 -8.78
N PRO A 475 8.17 -14.51 -8.32
CA PRO A 475 9.11 -13.58 -8.93
C PRO A 475 9.67 -14.10 -10.27
N GLN A 476 9.67 -15.42 -10.48
CA GLN A 476 10.28 -16.03 -11.67
C GLN A 476 9.41 -15.73 -12.89
N LYS A 477 8.10 -15.95 -12.80
CA LYS A 477 7.14 -15.59 -13.84
C LYS A 477 7.10 -14.08 -14.07
N ALA A 478 7.24 -13.26 -13.02
CA ALA A 478 7.35 -11.80 -13.17
C ALA A 478 8.55 -11.39 -14.07
N VAL A 479 9.69 -12.08 -14.00
CA VAL A 479 10.84 -11.88 -14.90
C VAL A 479 10.53 -12.38 -16.32
N GLU A 480 9.84 -13.50 -16.48
CA GLU A 480 9.42 -13.99 -17.81
C GLU A 480 8.46 -13.02 -18.52
N ILE A 481 7.49 -12.45 -17.78
CA ILE A 481 6.56 -11.44 -18.29
C ILE A 481 7.30 -10.17 -18.71
N PHE A 482 8.34 -9.76 -17.98
CA PHE A 482 9.20 -8.66 -18.41
C PHE A 482 9.98 -8.97 -19.70
N GLN A 483 10.45 -10.21 -19.89
CA GLN A 483 11.05 -10.61 -21.17
C GLN A 483 10.00 -10.76 -22.29
N ARG A 484 8.74 -11.11 -21.97
CA ARG A 484 7.62 -11.09 -22.93
C ARG A 484 7.31 -9.67 -23.38
N MET A 485 7.20 -8.73 -22.45
CA MET A 485 6.98 -7.30 -22.72
C MET A 485 7.98 -6.76 -23.74
N LYS A 486 9.27 -7.10 -23.58
CA LYS A 486 10.34 -6.75 -24.55
C LYS A 486 10.19 -7.43 -25.91
N ARG A 487 9.82 -8.73 -25.95
CA ARG A 487 9.58 -9.47 -27.20
C ARG A 487 8.40 -8.89 -27.99
N ASP A 488 7.35 -8.48 -27.27
CA ASP A 488 6.15 -7.84 -27.81
C ASP A 488 6.38 -6.34 -28.16
N GLN A 489 7.63 -5.87 -28.09
CA GLN A 489 8.08 -4.50 -28.40
C GLN A 489 7.43 -3.40 -27.54
N CYS A 490 6.86 -3.77 -26.39
CA CYS A 490 6.31 -2.82 -25.42
C CYS A 490 7.46 -2.26 -24.57
N GLN A 491 7.62 -0.94 -24.57
CA GLN A 491 8.74 -0.26 -23.87
C GLN A 491 8.53 -0.28 -22.36
N PRO A 492 9.45 -0.85 -21.55
CA PRO A 492 9.31 -0.88 -20.09
C PRO A 492 9.30 0.52 -19.46
N SER A 493 8.41 0.71 -18.50
CA SER A 493 8.24 1.97 -17.79
C SER A 493 9.27 2.13 -16.66
N THR A 494 9.38 3.33 -16.09
CA THR A 494 10.14 3.57 -14.86
C THR A 494 9.57 2.76 -13.68
N GLU A 495 8.26 2.46 -13.67
CA GLU A 495 7.64 1.58 -12.68
C GLU A 495 8.11 0.13 -12.88
N THR A 496 8.10 -0.38 -14.13
CA THR A 496 8.59 -1.73 -14.47
C THR A 496 10.00 -2.00 -13.94
N TYR A 497 10.94 -1.09 -14.26
CA TYR A 497 12.33 -1.22 -13.81
C TYR A 497 12.46 -1.11 -12.29
N THR A 498 11.73 -0.19 -11.66
CA THR A 498 11.80 0.01 -10.19
C THR A 498 11.26 -1.21 -9.44
N MET A 499 10.20 -1.86 -9.95
CA MET A 499 9.67 -3.10 -9.37
C MET A 499 10.69 -4.24 -9.43
N LEU A 500 11.35 -4.44 -10.57
CA LEU A 500 12.32 -5.53 -10.75
C LEU A 500 13.65 -5.27 -10.02
N ILE A 501 14.09 -4.01 -9.92
CA ILE A 501 15.24 -3.61 -9.07
C ILE A 501 14.95 -3.93 -7.60
N ASN A 502 13.74 -3.63 -7.11
CA ASN A 502 13.31 -3.97 -5.75
C ASN A 502 13.18 -5.49 -5.55
N LEU A 503 12.72 -6.25 -6.56
CA LEU A 503 12.73 -7.72 -6.53
C LEU A 503 14.15 -8.26 -6.32
N TYR A 504 15.09 -7.95 -7.21
CA TYR A 504 16.47 -8.45 -7.09
C TYR A 504 17.14 -7.96 -5.80
N GLY A 505 16.78 -6.78 -5.30
CA GLY A 505 17.18 -6.31 -3.99
C GLY A 505 16.56 -7.06 -2.81
N LYS A 506 15.41 -7.73 -2.95
CA LYS A 506 14.86 -8.65 -1.92
C LYS A 506 15.56 -10.01 -1.96
N GLU A 507 15.88 -10.50 -3.16
CA GLU A 507 16.57 -11.79 -3.37
C GLU A 507 18.08 -11.77 -3.08
N ARG A 508 18.64 -10.66 -2.55
CA ARG A 508 20.09 -10.47 -2.35
C ARG A 508 20.93 -10.64 -3.62
N LYS A 509 20.42 -10.11 -4.74
CA LYS A 509 21.05 -10.11 -6.06
C LYS A 509 21.36 -8.67 -6.50
N SER A 510 22.02 -7.88 -5.65
CA SER A 510 22.29 -6.44 -5.90
C SER A 510 22.96 -6.14 -7.25
N PHE A 511 23.90 -6.96 -7.70
CA PHE A 511 24.53 -6.80 -9.02
C PHE A 511 23.58 -7.01 -10.21
N MET A 512 22.53 -7.84 -10.06
CA MET A 512 21.46 -7.96 -11.08
C MET A 512 20.56 -6.73 -11.08
N ALA A 513 20.26 -6.17 -9.91
CA ALA A 513 19.56 -4.90 -9.79
C ALA A 513 20.35 -3.75 -10.44
N LEU A 514 21.68 -3.68 -10.23
CA LEU A 514 22.56 -2.72 -10.90
C LEU A 514 22.58 -2.90 -12.42
N LYS A 515 22.59 -4.15 -12.92
CA LYS A 515 22.52 -4.45 -14.36
C LYS A 515 21.21 -3.93 -14.98
N LEU A 516 20.07 -4.12 -14.32
CA LEU A 516 18.79 -3.53 -14.77
C LEU A 516 18.80 -2.00 -14.72
N PHE A 517 19.41 -1.39 -13.71
CA PHE A 517 19.53 0.07 -13.62
C PHE A 517 20.41 0.65 -14.76
N GLN A 518 21.47 -0.05 -15.15
CA GLN A 518 22.27 0.30 -16.33
C GLN A 518 21.50 0.09 -17.65
N GLU A 519 20.72 -1.00 -17.75
CA GLU A 519 19.83 -1.25 -18.90
C GLU A 519 18.78 -0.15 -19.05
N MET A 520 18.16 0.27 -17.95
CA MET A 520 17.20 1.37 -17.89
C MET A 520 17.81 2.68 -18.42
N LYS A 521 19.01 3.03 -17.95
CA LYS A 521 19.76 4.20 -18.43
C LYS A 521 20.08 4.09 -19.93
N SER A 522 20.46 2.91 -20.44
CA SER A 522 20.79 2.72 -21.86
C SER A 522 19.58 2.82 -22.79
N GLN A 523 18.39 2.39 -22.33
CA GLN A 523 17.11 2.57 -23.02
C GLN A 523 16.53 4.00 -22.90
N LYS A 524 17.25 4.92 -22.25
CA LYS A 524 16.85 6.32 -22.00
C LYS A 524 15.62 6.48 -21.09
N CYS A 525 15.19 5.43 -20.42
CA CYS A 525 14.21 5.52 -19.34
C CYS A 525 14.88 6.23 -18.15
N ARG A 526 14.30 7.34 -17.68
CA ARG A 526 14.89 8.13 -16.59
C ARG A 526 14.59 7.48 -15.23
N PRO A 527 15.61 7.10 -14.44
CA PRO A 527 15.41 6.70 -13.05
C PRO A 527 14.78 7.83 -12.25
N ASN A 528 13.95 7.51 -11.27
CA ASN A 528 13.44 8.47 -10.29
C ASN A 528 14.05 8.19 -8.90
N ILE A 529 13.73 9.02 -7.91
CA ILE A 529 14.22 8.85 -6.53
C ILE A 529 13.93 7.44 -5.98
N CYS A 530 12.75 6.87 -6.24
CA CYS A 530 12.39 5.51 -5.82
C CYS A 530 13.26 4.44 -6.49
N THR A 531 13.64 4.61 -7.76
CA THR A 531 14.57 3.70 -8.46
C THR A 531 15.96 3.68 -7.79
N TYR A 532 16.49 4.87 -7.47
CA TYR A 532 17.77 4.99 -6.76
C TYR A 532 17.67 4.41 -5.34
N THR A 533 16.65 4.78 -4.55
CA THR A 533 16.44 4.26 -3.20
C THR A 533 16.25 2.74 -3.17
N ALA A 534 15.60 2.15 -4.18
CA ALA A 534 15.51 0.69 -4.31
C ALA A 534 16.88 0.03 -4.57
N LEU A 535 17.75 0.67 -5.34
CA LEU A 535 19.10 0.18 -5.62
C LEU A 535 20.04 0.34 -4.41
N VAL A 536 19.96 1.46 -3.68
CA VAL A 536 20.67 1.65 -2.39
C VAL A 536 20.25 0.55 -1.41
N ASN A 537 18.93 0.28 -1.27
CA ASN A 537 18.42 -0.80 -0.42
C ASN A 537 18.90 -2.20 -0.85
N ALA A 538 19.10 -2.44 -2.16
CA ALA A 538 19.64 -3.71 -2.65
C ALA A 538 21.08 -3.93 -2.17
N PHE A 539 21.96 -2.91 -2.29
CA PHE A 539 23.33 -2.99 -1.75
C PHE A 539 23.37 -2.99 -0.22
N ALA A 540 22.45 -2.29 0.44
CA ALA A 540 22.33 -2.27 1.90
C ALA A 540 22.06 -3.66 2.49
N ARG A 541 21.16 -4.44 1.86
CA ARG A 541 20.83 -5.82 2.28
C ARG A 541 21.98 -6.81 2.10
N ASP A 542 22.85 -6.55 1.13
CA ASP A 542 24.07 -7.34 0.88
C ASP A 542 25.26 -6.85 1.74
N GLY A 543 25.09 -5.79 2.54
CA GLY A 543 26.15 -5.23 3.41
C GLY A 543 27.21 -4.41 2.67
N LEU A 544 26.98 -4.06 1.41
CA LEU A 544 27.95 -3.38 0.54
C LEU A 544 27.82 -1.85 0.64
N CYS A 545 28.21 -1.28 1.79
CA CYS A 545 28.05 0.15 2.08
C CYS A 545 28.72 1.08 1.06
N GLU A 546 29.95 0.79 0.61
CA GLU A 546 30.67 1.58 -0.41
C GLU A 546 29.87 1.71 -1.72
N LYS A 547 29.17 0.65 -2.13
CA LYS A 547 28.31 0.67 -3.32
C LYS A 547 26.97 1.34 -3.07
N ALA A 548 26.43 1.25 -1.87
CA ALA A 548 25.24 2.01 -1.48
C ALA A 548 25.52 3.53 -1.51
N GLU A 549 26.70 3.94 -1.05
CA GLU A 549 27.19 5.33 -1.07
C GLU A 549 27.42 5.84 -2.51
N GLU A 550 28.12 5.08 -3.37
CA GLU A 550 28.32 5.44 -4.79
C GLU A 550 26.97 5.71 -5.51
N ILE A 551 25.94 4.90 -5.23
CA ILE A 551 24.61 5.07 -5.81
C ILE A 551 23.86 6.27 -5.19
N PHE A 552 24.09 6.59 -3.92
CA PHE A 552 23.54 7.77 -3.25
C PHE A 552 24.16 9.07 -3.80
N GLU A 553 25.47 9.11 -4.00
CA GLU A 553 26.13 10.23 -4.71
C GLU A 553 25.61 10.38 -6.14
N GLN A 554 25.41 9.27 -6.87
CA GLN A 554 24.79 9.31 -8.21
C GLN A 554 23.33 9.79 -8.20
N MET A 555 22.61 9.69 -7.08
CA MET A 555 21.26 10.25 -6.92
C MET A 555 21.34 11.78 -6.81
N GLN A 556 22.23 12.27 -5.93
CA GLN A 556 22.46 13.70 -5.72
C GLN A 556 23.03 14.38 -6.98
N GLY A 557 24.02 13.76 -7.64
CA GLY A 557 24.62 14.24 -8.89
C GLY A 557 23.65 14.25 -10.08
N ALA A 558 22.55 13.51 -10.01
CA ALA A 558 21.45 13.57 -10.98
C ALA A 558 20.44 14.70 -10.69
N GLY A 559 20.62 15.46 -9.60
CA GLY A 559 19.77 16.59 -9.21
C GLY A 559 18.54 16.22 -8.39
N TYR A 560 18.53 15.03 -7.76
CA TYR A 560 17.48 14.64 -6.82
C TYR A 560 17.90 14.99 -5.38
N GLU A 561 17.02 15.66 -4.64
CA GLU A 561 17.16 15.84 -3.19
C GLU A 561 16.81 14.51 -2.49
N PRO A 562 17.71 13.90 -1.70
CA PRO A 562 17.41 12.64 -1.02
C PRO A 562 16.32 12.81 0.03
N ASP A 563 15.37 11.87 0.05
CA ASP A 563 14.28 11.83 1.04
C ASP A 563 14.64 10.95 2.25
N VAL A 564 13.74 10.90 3.23
CA VAL A 564 13.88 10.07 4.43
C VAL A 564 14.19 8.60 4.09
N TYR A 565 13.57 8.07 3.03
CA TYR A 565 13.77 6.68 2.61
C TYR A 565 15.16 6.45 2.00
N ALA A 566 15.71 7.42 1.27
CA ALA A 566 17.07 7.40 0.74
C ALA A 566 18.12 7.41 1.87
N TYR A 567 17.99 8.32 2.85
CA TYR A 567 18.89 8.37 4.01
C TYR A 567 18.82 7.09 4.84
N ASN A 568 17.61 6.61 5.14
CA ASN A 568 17.40 5.34 5.84
C ASN A 568 18.05 4.15 5.11
N ALA A 569 17.95 4.08 3.77
CA ALA A 569 18.57 3.02 2.99
C ALA A 569 20.11 3.04 3.09
N LEU A 570 20.73 4.22 3.14
CA LEU A 570 22.18 4.36 3.29
C LEU A 570 22.64 4.06 4.72
N MET A 571 21.94 4.57 5.73
CA MET A 571 22.20 4.25 7.15
C MET A 571 22.12 2.73 7.41
N GLU A 572 21.12 2.06 6.83
CA GLU A 572 20.94 0.61 6.91
C GLU A 572 22.09 -0.16 6.26
N ALA A 573 22.71 0.38 5.20
CA ALA A 573 23.90 -0.20 4.58
C ALA A 573 25.11 -0.16 5.54
N TYR A 574 25.35 0.98 6.19
CA TYR A 574 26.39 1.10 7.22
C TYR A 574 26.12 0.24 8.45
N SER A 575 24.86 0.17 8.91
CA SER A 575 24.42 -0.73 10.00
C SER A 575 24.77 -2.19 9.70
N ARG A 576 24.34 -2.71 8.53
CA ARG A 576 24.60 -4.10 8.12
C ARG A 576 26.06 -4.40 7.84
N ALA A 577 26.84 -3.41 7.41
CA ALA A 577 28.28 -3.53 7.23
C ALA A 577 29.07 -3.53 8.56
N GLY A 578 28.42 -3.22 9.69
CA GLY A 578 29.07 -3.17 11.01
C GLY A 578 29.76 -1.84 11.31
N PHE A 579 29.37 -0.75 10.65
CA PHE A 579 29.94 0.59 10.79
C PHE A 579 28.95 1.57 11.48
N PRO A 580 28.74 1.46 12.80
CA PRO A 580 27.73 2.24 13.52
C PRO A 580 27.97 3.75 13.47
N TYR A 581 29.23 4.20 13.52
CA TYR A 581 29.58 5.61 13.44
C TYR A 581 29.32 6.20 12.04
N GLY A 582 29.47 5.41 10.97
CA GLY A 582 29.08 5.83 9.62
C GLY A 582 27.56 6.03 9.51
N ALA A 583 26.76 5.13 10.09
CA ALA A 583 25.31 5.32 10.18
C ALA A 583 24.95 6.60 10.98
N ALA A 584 25.69 6.91 12.06
CA ALA A 584 25.51 8.13 12.86
C ALA A 584 25.86 9.42 12.10
N GLU A 585 26.89 9.40 11.26
CA GLU A 585 27.26 10.51 10.38
C GLU A 585 26.16 10.78 9.34
N ILE A 586 25.63 9.73 8.69
CA ILE A 586 24.51 9.87 7.75
C ILE A 586 23.23 10.37 8.44
N PHE A 587 22.94 9.91 9.67
CA PHE A 587 21.82 10.41 10.47
C PHE A 587 21.98 11.90 10.83
N SER A 588 23.21 12.33 11.15
CA SER A 588 23.52 13.74 11.45
C SER A 588 23.45 14.61 10.19
N LEU A 589 23.89 14.09 9.04
CA LEU A 589 23.78 14.73 7.73
C LEU A 589 22.32 14.94 7.33
N MET A 590 21.48 13.92 7.50
CA MET A 590 20.04 13.99 7.26
C MET A 590 19.40 15.17 8.02
N GLN A 591 19.69 15.30 9.32
CA GLN A 591 19.23 16.42 10.15
C GLN A 591 19.77 17.78 9.68
N HIS A 592 21.07 17.87 9.35
CA HIS A 592 21.69 19.11 8.86
C HIS A 592 21.11 19.58 7.52
N MET A 593 20.69 18.65 6.66
CA MET A 593 20.02 18.93 5.39
C MET A 593 18.53 19.27 5.55
N GLY A 594 18.00 19.35 6.78
CA GLY A 594 16.61 19.69 7.06
C GLY A 594 15.61 18.55 6.81
N CYS A 595 16.09 17.31 6.73
CA CYS A 595 15.25 16.13 6.58
C CYS A 595 14.96 15.55 7.98
N GLU A 596 13.70 15.53 8.42
CA GLU A 596 13.34 15.08 9.77
C GLU A 596 13.42 13.54 9.90
N PRO A 597 14.19 12.98 10.85
CA PRO A 597 14.27 11.53 11.08
C PRO A 597 12.94 10.90 11.49
N ASP A 598 12.61 9.75 10.89
CA ASP A 598 11.39 9.00 11.15
C ASP A 598 11.62 7.79 12.08
N ARG A 599 10.56 7.01 12.32
CA ARG A 599 10.62 5.76 13.09
C ARG A 599 11.73 4.83 12.57
N ALA A 600 11.86 4.68 11.26
CA ALA A 600 12.83 3.78 10.68
C ALA A 600 14.26 4.30 10.91
N SER A 601 14.50 5.61 10.79
CA SER A 601 15.80 6.23 11.09
C SER A 601 16.31 5.86 12.49
N TYR A 602 15.49 6.06 13.53
CA TYR A 602 15.88 5.72 14.90
C TYR A 602 16.06 4.21 15.11
N ASN A 603 15.20 3.38 14.52
CA ASN A 603 15.34 1.92 14.60
C ASN A 603 16.66 1.41 13.98
N ILE A 604 17.06 1.96 12.83
CA ILE A 604 18.31 1.60 12.14
C ILE A 604 19.53 1.99 12.99
N MET A 605 19.51 3.16 13.62
CA MET A 605 20.57 3.59 14.52
C MET A 605 20.71 2.70 15.76
N VAL A 606 19.58 2.27 16.35
CA VAL A 606 19.57 1.34 17.49
C VAL A 606 20.09 -0.05 17.07
N ASP A 607 19.66 -0.55 15.92
CA ASP A 607 20.17 -1.81 15.35
C ASP A 607 21.68 -1.74 15.05
N ALA A 608 22.18 -0.60 14.56
CA ALA A 608 23.60 -0.38 14.29
C ALA A 608 24.46 -0.42 15.57
N TYR A 609 24.07 0.34 16.61
CA TYR A 609 24.78 0.34 17.89
C TYR A 609 24.64 -0.99 18.63
N GLY A 610 23.45 -1.61 18.61
CA GLY A 610 23.18 -2.91 19.23
C GLY A 610 24.00 -4.05 18.62
N ARG A 611 24.11 -4.12 17.28
CA ARG A 611 25.00 -5.07 16.57
C ARG A 611 26.47 -4.86 16.90
N ALA A 612 26.90 -3.61 17.08
CA ALA A 612 28.27 -3.26 17.44
C ALA A 612 28.58 -3.39 18.95
N GLY A 613 27.56 -3.59 19.80
CA GLY A 613 27.71 -3.62 21.26
C GLY A 613 27.97 -2.26 21.92
N LEU A 614 27.69 -1.15 21.22
CA LEU A 614 27.96 0.23 21.67
C LEU A 614 26.84 0.79 22.55
N ARG A 615 26.68 0.16 23.71
CA ARG A 615 25.54 0.36 24.64
C ARG A 615 25.38 1.78 25.18
N GLU A 616 26.48 2.50 25.43
CA GLU A 616 26.41 3.87 25.92
C GLU A 616 25.88 4.84 24.86
N ASP A 617 26.30 4.67 23.60
CA ASP A 617 25.83 5.46 22.46
C ASP A 617 24.35 5.13 22.14
N GLU A 618 23.97 3.86 22.24
CA GLU A 618 22.57 3.38 22.12
C GLU A 618 21.66 4.06 23.17
N MET A 619 22.08 4.08 24.45
CA MET A 619 21.36 4.74 25.54
C MET A 619 21.31 6.27 25.40
N LYS A 620 22.37 6.89 24.88
CA LYS A 620 22.44 8.32 24.62
C LYS A 620 21.45 8.73 23.53
N LEU A 621 21.36 7.96 22.45
CA LEU A 621 20.36 8.13 21.39
C LEU A 621 18.93 7.96 21.93
N PHE A 622 18.69 6.93 22.74
CA PHE A 622 17.39 6.68 23.36
C PHE A 622 16.91 7.85 24.22
N ARG A 623 17.79 8.38 25.08
CA ARG A 623 17.52 9.60 25.88
C ARG A 623 17.15 10.79 25.00
N GLY A 624 17.91 11.03 23.93
CA GLY A 624 17.59 12.09 22.96
C GLY A 624 16.21 11.92 22.32
N THR A 625 15.86 10.69 21.93
CA THR A 625 14.56 10.36 21.33
C THR A 625 13.39 10.61 22.31
N ILE A 626 13.57 10.30 23.61
CA ILE A 626 12.53 10.59 24.61
C ILE A 626 12.40 12.09 24.88
N VAL A 627 13.51 12.84 24.94
CA VAL A 627 13.44 14.31 25.13
C VAL A 627 12.62 14.95 24.02
N ILE A 628 12.86 14.58 22.75
CA ILE A 628 12.06 15.02 21.61
C ILE A 628 10.58 14.61 21.78
N ALA A 629 10.30 13.37 22.19
CA ALA A 629 8.92 12.91 22.42
C ALA A 629 8.18 13.74 23.48
N ILE A 630 8.85 14.09 24.58
CA ILE A 630 8.30 14.92 25.67
C ILE A 630 8.09 16.36 25.22
N GLU A 631 9.03 16.94 24.47
CA GLU A 631 8.90 18.31 23.93
C GLU A 631 7.74 18.43 22.92
N THR A 632 7.30 17.34 22.30
CA THR A 632 6.10 17.30 21.43
C THR A 632 4.77 17.11 22.17
N ASP A 633 4.76 17.23 23.51
CA ASP A 633 3.61 17.37 24.42
C ASP A 633 2.37 16.51 24.08
N THR A 634 2.54 15.19 24.03
CA THR A 634 1.40 14.25 23.89
C THR A 634 1.63 12.95 24.69
N THR A 635 1.25 12.97 25.96
CA THR A 635 1.41 11.87 26.93
C THR A 635 0.58 10.60 26.66
N GLU A 636 -0.24 10.57 25.60
CA GLU A 636 -0.96 9.37 25.10
C GLU A 636 -0.71 9.11 23.60
N SER A 637 0.41 9.60 23.05
CA SER A 637 0.64 9.66 21.60
C SER A 637 0.91 8.34 20.89
N VAL A 638 0.49 8.31 19.62
CA VAL A 638 0.98 7.43 18.54
C VAL A 638 2.51 7.34 18.56
N PHE A 639 3.24 8.42 18.87
CA PHE A 639 4.71 8.42 18.95
C PHE A 639 5.25 7.40 19.98
N VAL A 640 4.68 7.35 21.18
CA VAL A 640 5.11 6.40 22.23
C VAL A 640 4.79 4.97 21.81
N ARG A 641 3.57 4.72 21.33
CA ARG A 641 3.11 3.37 20.95
C ARG A 641 3.80 2.82 19.70
N TYR A 642 4.08 3.67 18.71
CA TYR A 642 4.59 3.24 17.40
C TYR A 642 6.08 3.57 17.16
N ILE A 643 6.74 4.41 17.95
CA ILE A 643 8.18 4.70 17.78
C ILE A 643 8.95 4.23 19.00
N LEU A 644 8.56 4.67 20.19
CA LEU A 644 9.36 4.38 21.39
C LEU A 644 9.26 2.92 21.85
N ASN A 645 8.07 2.32 21.88
CA ASN A 645 7.92 0.91 22.29
C ASN A 645 8.71 -0.09 21.42
N PRO A 646 8.74 0.03 20.07
CA PRO A 646 9.65 -0.76 19.23
C PRO A 646 11.14 -0.53 19.52
N ILE A 647 11.56 0.72 19.75
CA ILE A 647 12.96 1.03 20.12
C ILE A 647 13.33 0.36 21.44
N VAL A 648 12.47 0.49 22.46
CA VAL A 648 12.64 -0.17 23.77
C VAL A 648 12.69 -1.69 23.63
N PHE A 649 11.86 -2.28 22.77
CA PHE A 649 11.88 -3.72 22.51
C PHE A 649 13.20 -4.18 21.88
N THR A 650 13.67 -3.47 20.84
CA THR A 650 14.95 -3.79 20.18
C THR A 650 16.12 -3.62 21.14
N MET A 651 16.19 -2.50 21.87
CA MET A 651 17.18 -2.28 22.92
C MET A 651 17.18 -3.42 23.95
N LEU A 652 16.03 -3.71 24.57
CA LEU A 652 15.92 -4.76 25.60
C LEU A 652 16.25 -6.16 25.07
N SER A 653 16.11 -6.41 23.76
CA SER A 653 16.55 -7.68 23.15
C SER A 653 18.09 -7.78 23.08
N PHE A 654 18.80 -6.72 22.70
CA PHE A 654 20.27 -6.64 22.75
C PHE A 654 20.78 -6.62 24.21
N PHE A 655 20.10 -5.92 25.12
CA PHE A 655 20.39 -5.94 26.56
C PHE A 655 19.99 -7.23 27.28
N SER A 656 19.44 -8.24 26.60
CA SER A 656 19.20 -9.56 27.23
C SER A 656 20.49 -10.28 27.68
N VAL A 657 21.65 -9.75 27.29
CA VAL A 657 23.00 -10.13 27.74
C VAL A 657 23.45 -9.33 28.99
N CYS A 658 22.80 -8.22 29.35
CA CYS A 658 23.22 -7.37 30.47
C CYS A 658 22.06 -6.69 31.23
N ILE A 659 21.91 -7.14 32.47
CA ILE A 659 20.79 -6.82 33.36
C ILE A 659 20.79 -5.34 33.80
N SER A 660 21.96 -4.76 34.04
CA SER A 660 22.11 -3.36 34.50
C SER A 660 21.50 -2.38 33.51
N ASP A 661 21.74 -2.63 32.24
CA ASP A 661 21.42 -1.72 31.15
C ASP A 661 19.93 -1.83 30.82
N ALA A 662 19.39 -3.06 30.82
CA ALA A 662 17.95 -3.32 30.73
C ALA A 662 17.15 -2.67 31.88
N GLN A 663 17.62 -2.78 33.13
CA GLN A 663 16.99 -2.10 34.27
C GLN A 663 17.09 -0.58 34.16
N ALA A 664 18.25 -0.05 33.74
CA ALA A 664 18.44 1.39 33.56
C ALA A 664 17.48 1.97 32.50
N ALA A 665 17.29 1.28 31.37
CA ALA A 665 16.30 1.67 30.36
C ALA A 665 14.87 1.70 30.91
N PHE A 666 14.51 0.69 31.71
CA PHE A 666 13.17 0.52 32.26
C PHE A 666 12.84 1.54 33.36
N GLU A 667 13.79 1.86 34.24
CA GLU A 667 13.62 2.94 35.23
C GLU A 667 13.64 4.33 34.57
N GLU A 668 14.44 4.53 33.53
CA GLU A 668 14.44 5.79 32.76
C GLU A 668 13.09 6.02 32.07
N MET A 669 12.49 4.96 31.49
CA MET A 669 11.14 4.97 30.90
C MET A 669 10.08 5.40 31.94
N LYS A 670 10.12 4.83 33.14
CA LYS A 670 9.23 5.21 34.26
C LYS A 670 9.47 6.66 34.72
N ARG A 671 10.73 7.07 34.92
CA ARG A 671 11.10 8.42 35.37
C ARG A 671 10.59 9.51 34.41
N LEU A 672 10.51 9.17 33.12
CA LEU A 672 10.08 10.05 32.04
C LEU A 672 8.56 9.96 31.76
N GLY A 673 7.79 9.31 32.65
CA GLY A 673 6.33 9.31 32.64
C GLY A 673 5.68 8.34 31.66
N ILE A 674 6.46 7.43 31.06
CA ILE A 674 5.96 6.48 30.06
C ILE A 674 5.55 5.18 30.77
N THR A 675 4.31 4.75 30.58
CA THR A 675 3.78 3.50 31.17
C THR A 675 4.38 2.26 30.48
N PRO A 676 5.11 1.38 31.20
CA PRO A 676 5.72 0.20 30.57
C PRO A 676 4.67 -0.83 30.15
N THR A 677 4.84 -1.40 28.95
CA THR A 677 3.89 -2.38 28.41
C THR A 677 4.10 -3.78 28.96
N VAL A 678 3.14 -4.68 28.72
CA VAL A 678 3.27 -6.13 28.97
C VAL A 678 4.59 -6.68 28.40
N LYS A 679 4.90 -6.38 27.13
CA LYS A 679 6.16 -6.79 26.48
C LYS A 679 7.42 -6.19 27.13
N SER A 680 7.34 -4.98 27.65
CA SER A 680 8.45 -4.32 28.36
C SER A 680 8.80 -5.08 29.64
N HIS A 681 7.79 -5.48 30.42
CA HIS A 681 7.99 -6.28 31.63
C HIS A 681 8.49 -7.70 31.31
N MET A 682 7.97 -8.35 30.26
CA MET A 682 8.40 -9.69 29.82
C MET A 682 9.88 -9.78 29.48
N LEU A 683 10.42 -8.79 28.75
CA LEU A 683 11.84 -8.79 28.38
C LEU A 683 12.74 -8.61 29.60
N LEU A 684 12.36 -7.72 30.52
CA LEU A 684 13.06 -7.51 31.78
C LEU A 684 13.00 -8.77 32.68
N LEU A 685 11.83 -9.40 32.78
CA LEU A 685 11.62 -10.68 33.46
C LEU A 685 12.49 -11.79 32.86
N SER A 686 12.56 -11.88 31.52
CA SER A 686 13.41 -12.86 30.83
C SER A 686 14.90 -12.64 31.12
N ALA A 687 15.36 -11.39 31.18
CA ALA A 687 16.73 -11.04 31.53
C ALA A 687 17.07 -11.42 32.99
N TYR A 688 16.23 -11.05 33.96
CA TYR A 688 16.44 -11.42 35.37
C TYR A 688 16.25 -12.93 35.63
N SER A 689 15.35 -13.60 34.89
CA SER A 689 15.17 -15.05 34.94
C SER A 689 16.39 -15.79 34.38
N LYS A 690 16.96 -15.36 33.25
CA LYS A 690 18.23 -15.90 32.76
C LYS A 690 19.37 -15.72 33.78
N ALA A 691 19.39 -14.58 34.47
CA ALA A 691 20.37 -14.26 35.51
C ALA A 691 20.17 -14.97 36.86
N GLY A 692 19.03 -15.62 37.11
CA GLY A 692 18.75 -16.30 38.38
C GLY A 692 18.31 -15.38 39.54
N ASN A 693 17.89 -14.13 39.26
CA ASN A 693 17.49 -13.20 40.32
C ASN A 693 15.99 -13.31 40.65
N VAL A 694 15.66 -14.19 41.60
CA VAL A 694 14.28 -14.47 42.04
C VAL A 694 13.54 -13.22 42.51
N SER A 695 14.12 -12.47 43.46
CA SER A 695 13.46 -11.31 44.07
C SER A 695 13.05 -10.26 43.04
N LYS A 696 13.90 -9.98 42.04
CA LYS A 696 13.55 -9.01 40.99
C LYS A 696 12.50 -9.54 40.01
N CYS A 697 12.45 -10.85 39.76
CA CYS A 697 11.38 -11.43 38.96
C CYS A 697 10.02 -11.40 39.70
N GLU A 698 10.02 -11.71 41.00
CA GLU A 698 8.84 -11.57 41.87
C GLU A 698 8.35 -10.12 41.93
N ASP A 699 9.25 -9.14 42.11
CA ASP A 699 8.94 -7.70 42.07
C ASP A 699 8.24 -7.30 40.74
N ILE A 700 8.72 -7.82 39.60
CA ILE A 700 8.19 -7.51 38.26
C ILE A 700 6.80 -8.11 38.07
N VAL A 701 6.58 -9.36 38.46
CA VAL A 701 5.26 -10.02 38.36
C VAL A 701 4.24 -9.32 39.25
N ASN A 702 4.61 -8.95 40.47
CA ASN A 702 3.74 -8.17 41.37
C ASN A 702 3.37 -6.81 40.75
N GLN A 703 4.34 -6.08 40.15
CA GLN A 703 4.07 -4.82 39.45
C GLN A 703 3.14 -4.98 38.25
N MET A 704 3.22 -6.09 37.51
CA MET A 704 2.28 -6.38 36.42
C MET A 704 0.85 -6.59 36.94
N GLN A 705 0.69 -7.35 38.03
CA GLN A 705 -0.60 -7.61 38.67
C GLN A 705 -1.21 -6.33 39.28
N GLU A 706 -0.43 -5.54 40.01
CA GLU A 706 -0.85 -4.25 40.57
C GLU A 706 -1.26 -3.23 39.48
N SER A 707 -0.62 -3.31 38.30
CA SER A 707 -0.97 -2.48 37.13
C SER A 707 -2.21 -2.97 36.37
N GLY A 708 -2.84 -4.06 36.80
CA GLY A 708 -4.02 -4.64 36.14
C GLY A 708 -3.72 -5.27 34.77
N LEU A 709 -2.47 -5.69 34.53
CA LEU A 709 -2.08 -6.37 33.31
C LEU A 709 -2.31 -7.88 33.47
N GLU A 710 -3.03 -8.48 32.52
CA GLU A 710 -3.17 -9.94 32.44
C GLU A 710 -1.79 -10.59 32.22
N LEU A 711 -1.48 -11.60 33.02
CA LEU A 711 -0.27 -12.40 32.85
C LEU A 711 -0.51 -13.40 31.71
N ASP A 712 0.49 -13.67 30.90
CA ASP A 712 0.40 -14.71 29.87
C ASP A 712 1.17 -15.98 30.28
N THR A 713 0.99 -17.03 29.48
CA THR A 713 1.68 -18.31 29.65
C THR A 713 3.21 -18.16 29.60
N PHE A 714 3.75 -17.18 28.86
CA PHE A 714 5.19 -16.92 28.77
C PHE A 714 5.78 -16.39 30.09
N VAL A 715 5.09 -15.48 30.78
CA VAL A 715 5.50 -14.98 32.11
C VAL A 715 5.51 -16.11 33.13
N ILE A 716 4.46 -16.94 33.16
CA ILE A 716 4.35 -18.08 34.08
C ILE A 716 5.45 -19.12 33.80
N ASN A 717 5.64 -19.51 32.53
CA ASN A 717 6.72 -20.42 32.10
C ASN A 717 8.13 -19.86 32.43
N SER A 718 8.32 -18.53 32.34
CA SER A 718 9.58 -17.87 32.72
C SER A 718 9.88 -17.94 34.22
N MET A 719 8.84 -17.95 35.06
CA MET A 719 8.95 -18.12 36.52
C MET A 719 9.15 -19.59 36.91
N LEU A 720 8.40 -20.53 36.32
CA LEU A 720 8.60 -21.97 36.51
C LEU A 720 10.04 -22.38 36.19
N ASN A 721 10.56 -21.93 35.03
CA ASN A 721 11.94 -22.18 34.62
C ASN A 721 12.99 -21.48 35.52
N LEU A 722 12.62 -20.41 36.23
CA LEU A 722 13.51 -19.75 37.19
C LEU A 722 13.60 -20.54 38.50
N TYR A 723 12.45 -20.82 39.12
CA TYR A 723 12.39 -21.57 40.38
C TYR A 723 13.02 -22.96 40.24
N GLY A 724 12.71 -23.67 39.14
CA GLY A 724 13.27 -24.99 38.89
C GLY A 724 14.78 -25.02 38.66
N ARG A 725 15.34 -24.07 37.89
CA ARG A 725 16.80 -23.96 37.70
C ARG A 725 17.56 -23.64 39.00
N LEU A 726 16.87 -23.04 39.98
CA LEU A 726 17.42 -22.73 41.31
C LEU A 726 17.06 -23.79 42.37
N GLY A 727 16.38 -24.88 41.99
CA GLY A 727 15.97 -25.96 42.90
C GLY A 727 14.85 -25.60 43.88
N GLN A 728 14.15 -24.47 43.68
CA GLN A 728 13.02 -24.05 44.51
C GLN A 728 11.73 -24.76 44.10
N LEU A 729 11.71 -26.08 44.24
CA LEU A 729 10.63 -26.95 43.74
C LEU A 729 9.27 -26.67 44.41
N GLU A 730 9.24 -26.31 45.69
CA GLU A 730 8.00 -25.94 46.41
C GLU A 730 7.29 -24.76 45.72
N LYS A 731 8.02 -23.65 45.49
CA LYS A 731 7.48 -22.48 44.75
C LYS A 731 7.10 -22.80 43.30
N MET A 732 7.82 -23.73 42.66
CA MET A 732 7.49 -24.17 41.31
C MET A 732 6.16 -24.96 41.28
N GLU A 733 5.92 -25.81 42.27
CA GLU A 733 4.67 -26.56 42.43
C GLU A 733 3.50 -25.65 42.82
N GLU A 734 3.73 -24.60 43.65
CA GLU A 734 2.75 -23.55 43.93
C GLU A 734 2.30 -22.80 42.66
N VAL A 735 3.26 -22.37 41.81
CA VAL A 735 2.97 -21.66 40.55
C VAL A 735 2.25 -22.58 39.56
N LEU A 736 2.63 -23.85 39.47
CA LEU A 736 1.94 -24.83 38.63
C LEU A 736 0.49 -25.04 39.09
N THR A 737 0.27 -25.18 40.40
CA THR A 737 -1.08 -25.32 40.98
C THR A 737 -1.93 -24.08 40.72
N ALA A 738 -1.34 -22.88 40.85
CA ALA A 738 -2.02 -21.61 40.53
C ALA A 738 -2.33 -21.45 39.03
N MET A 739 -1.54 -22.08 38.16
CA MET A 739 -1.82 -22.13 36.72
C MET A 739 -2.98 -23.10 36.42
N GLU A 740 -2.92 -24.34 36.91
CA GLU A 740 -3.95 -25.36 36.69
C GLU A 740 -5.32 -25.02 37.31
N THR A 741 -5.35 -24.24 38.39
CA THR A 741 -6.59 -23.76 39.05
C THR A 741 -7.03 -22.38 38.55
N GLY A 742 -6.20 -21.71 37.76
CA GLY A 742 -6.42 -20.35 37.25
C GLY A 742 -7.06 -20.31 35.86
N PRO A 743 -7.19 -19.11 35.26
CA PRO A 743 -7.71 -18.94 33.90
C PRO A 743 -6.69 -19.27 32.79
N TYR A 744 -5.50 -19.79 33.13
CA TYR A 744 -4.37 -19.94 32.22
C TYR A 744 -4.13 -21.40 31.85
N ALA A 745 -4.29 -21.76 30.58
CA ALA A 745 -4.03 -23.13 30.12
C ALA A 745 -2.52 -23.42 30.07
N ALA A 746 -2.10 -24.51 30.72
CA ALA A 746 -0.75 -25.06 30.59
C ALA A 746 -0.54 -25.68 29.21
N ASP A 747 0.56 -25.30 28.54
CA ASP A 747 0.91 -25.79 27.21
C ASP A 747 2.05 -26.83 27.27
N ILE A 748 2.40 -27.41 26.12
CA ILE A 748 3.51 -28.37 26.05
C ILE A 748 4.85 -27.76 26.52
N SER A 749 5.05 -26.45 26.36
CA SER A 749 6.25 -25.76 26.85
C SER A 749 6.32 -25.73 28.38
N THR A 750 5.19 -25.55 29.07
CA THR A 750 5.07 -25.65 30.53
C THR A 750 5.58 -27.01 31.02
N TYR A 751 5.13 -28.11 30.40
CA TYR A 751 5.55 -29.45 30.80
C TYR A 751 6.97 -29.80 30.37
N ASN A 752 7.44 -29.32 29.22
CA ASN A 752 8.84 -29.45 28.79
C ASN A 752 9.81 -28.85 29.83
N ILE A 753 9.46 -27.68 30.38
CA ILE A 753 10.20 -27.03 31.47
C ILE A 753 10.22 -27.94 32.71
N LEU A 754 9.05 -28.41 33.18
CA LEU A 754 8.92 -29.25 34.36
C LEU A 754 9.68 -30.59 34.23
N ILE A 755 9.49 -31.31 33.13
CA ILE A 755 10.15 -32.60 32.84
C ILE A 755 11.67 -32.44 32.86
N ASN A 756 12.19 -31.41 32.20
CA ASN A 756 13.62 -31.11 32.24
C ASN A 756 14.11 -30.79 33.67
N ILE A 757 13.36 -30.02 34.46
CA ILE A 757 13.74 -29.65 35.84
C ILE A 757 13.70 -30.85 36.78
N TYR A 758 12.61 -31.61 36.85
CA TYR A 758 12.55 -32.81 37.69
C TYR A 758 13.61 -33.84 37.26
N GLY A 759 13.86 -33.97 35.96
CA GLY A 759 14.93 -34.78 35.39
C GLY A 759 16.36 -34.24 35.62
N GLN A 760 16.54 -32.97 35.96
CA GLN A 760 17.83 -32.41 36.41
C GLN A 760 18.01 -32.57 37.93
N ALA A 761 16.96 -32.30 38.70
CA ALA A 761 16.94 -32.44 40.16
C ALA A 761 16.91 -33.91 40.64
N GLY A 762 16.60 -34.85 39.75
CA GLY A 762 16.69 -36.29 40.00
C GLY A 762 15.40 -36.95 40.50
N PHE A 763 14.25 -36.29 40.36
CA PHE A 763 12.93 -36.80 40.72
C PHE A 763 12.29 -37.54 39.53
N PHE A 764 12.82 -38.72 39.22
CA PHE A 764 12.42 -39.49 38.03
C PHE A 764 10.95 -39.92 38.09
N ASP A 765 10.43 -40.29 39.26
CA ASP A 765 9.04 -40.74 39.40
C ASP A 765 8.06 -39.62 39.04
N LYS A 766 8.27 -38.40 39.56
CA LYS A 766 7.49 -37.20 39.20
C LYS A 766 7.64 -36.82 37.72
N MET A 767 8.83 -37.01 37.15
CA MET A 767 9.10 -36.72 35.73
C MET A 767 8.31 -37.67 34.80
N GLU A 768 8.30 -38.97 35.10
CA GLU A 768 7.56 -39.97 34.33
C GLU A 768 6.04 -39.83 34.53
N GLU A 769 5.58 -39.52 35.75
CA GLU A 769 4.18 -39.20 36.04
C GLU A 769 3.68 -38.01 35.21
N LEU A 770 4.45 -36.92 35.15
CA LEU A 770 4.13 -35.77 34.31
C LEU A 770 4.09 -36.12 32.82
N PHE A 771 5.07 -36.90 32.34
CA PHE A 771 5.11 -37.35 30.94
C PHE A 771 3.88 -38.20 30.58
N GLN A 772 3.50 -39.13 31.45
CA GLN A 772 2.30 -39.97 31.29
C GLN A 772 0.99 -39.17 31.41
N SER A 773 1.00 -38.01 32.08
CA SER A 773 -0.16 -37.14 32.18
C SER A 773 -0.46 -36.33 30.91
N LEU A 774 0.51 -36.18 29.99
CA LEU A 774 0.37 -35.34 28.80
C LEU A 774 -0.81 -35.74 27.89
N PRO A 775 -0.98 -37.02 27.49
CA PRO A 775 -2.09 -37.43 26.65
C PRO A 775 -3.46 -37.25 27.33
N LEU A 776 -3.51 -37.43 28.67
CA LEU A 776 -4.73 -37.20 29.46
C LEU A 776 -5.15 -35.72 29.50
N LYS A 777 -4.22 -34.80 29.23
CA LYS A 777 -4.44 -33.35 29.12
C LYS A 777 -4.58 -32.88 27.66
N ASN A 778 -4.77 -33.80 26.71
CA ASN A 778 -4.82 -33.55 25.26
C ASN A 778 -3.54 -32.88 24.68
N LEU A 779 -2.38 -33.09 25.31
CA LEU A 779 -1.09 -32.58 24.83
C LEU A 779 -0.26 -33.72 24.24
N LYS A 780 0.22 -33.56 23.00
CA LYS A 780 1.14 -34.50 22.35
C LYS A 780 2.60 -34.13 22.71
N PRO A 781 3.42 -35.08 23.20
CA PRO A 781 4.86 -34.86 23.43
C PRO A 781 5.61 -34.46 22.15
N ASP A 782 6.41 -33.41 22.21
CA ASP A 782 7.24 -32.92 21.11
C ASP A 782 8.72 -33.38 21.24
N VAL A 783 9.55 -33.04 20.25
CA VAL A 783 10.98 -33.38 20.22
C VAL A 783 11.72 -32.89 21.47
N VAL A 784 11.30 -31.76 22.04
CA VAL A 784 11.88 -31.17 23.25
C VAL A 784 11.40 -31.93 24.50
N THR A 785 10.14 -32.40 24.54
CA THR A 785 9.62 -33.27 25.60
C THR A 785 10.45 -34.55 25.70
N TRP A 786 10.58 -35.27 24.59
CA TRP A 786 11.33 -36.53 24.51
C TRP A 786 12.81 -36.33 24.81
N THR A 787 13.44 -35.31 24.21
CA THR A 787 14.86 -34.99 24.46
C THR A 787 15.12 -34.58 25.91
N SER A 788 14.16 -33.94 26.59
CA SER A 788 14.26 -33.58 28.01
C SER A 788 14.19 -34.80 28.93
N ARG A 789 13.24 -35.71 28.69
CA ARG A 789 13.09 -37.00 29.39
C ARG A 789 14.35 -37.87 29.19
N LEU A 790 14.79 -38.02 27.95
CA LEU A 790 16.03 -38.71 27.56
C LEU A 790 17.27 -38.11 28.24
N GLY A 791 17.34 -36.78 28.31
CA GLY A 791 18.41 -36.02 28.96
C GLY A 791 18.59 -36.33 30.45
N ALA A 792 17.50 -36.66 31.15
CA ALA A 792 17.54 -37.06 32.56
C ALA A 792 18.29 -38.38 32.77
N TYR A 793 17.99 -39.40 31.96
CA TYR A 793 18.63 -40.71 32.03
C TYR A 793 20.06 -40.69 31.47
N SER A 794 20.31 -39.87 30.43
CA SER A 794 21.63 -39.66 29.84
C SER A 794 22.64 -39.11 30.86
N ARG A 795 22.25 -38.11 31.67
CA ARG A 795 23.06 -37.57 32.77
C ARG A 795 23.44 -38.62 33.83
N LYS A 796 22.63 -39.67 34.01
CA LYS A 796 22.92 -40.82 34.88
C LYS A 796 23.74 -41.94 34.20
N LYS A 797 24.15 -41.76 32.94
CA LYS A 797 24.84 -42.78 32.12
C LYS A 797 24.06 -44.09 31.96
N LEU A 798 22.73 -44.03 32.03
CA LEU A 798 21.84 -45.17 31.87
C LEU A 798 21.59 -45.47 30.38
N TYR A 799 22.65 -45.89 29.69
CA TYR A 799 22.68 -46.09 28.23
C TYR A 799 21.49 -46.91 27.69
N THR A 800 21.22 -48.08 28.26
CA THR A 800 20.12 -48.96 27.82
C THR A 800 18.76 -48.26 27.89
N ARG A 801 18.46 -47.58 29.01
CA ARG A 801 17.21 -46.83 29.17
C ARG A 801 17.13 -45.62 28.22
N CYS A 802 18.26 -45.06 27.82
CA CYS A 802 18.30 -43.99 26.81
C CYS A 802 17.99 -44.52 25.41
N LEU A 803 18.43 -45.73 25.06
CA LEU A 803 18.03 -46.37 23.81
C LEU A 803 16.54 -46.71 23.80
N GLU A 804 16.02 -47.31 24.89
CA GLU A 804 14.58 -47.59 25.02
C GLU A 804 13.73 -46.33 24.84
N ILE A 805 14.09 -45.21 25.47
CA ILE A 805 13.34 -43.94 25.33
C ILE A 805 13.49 -43.32 23.92
N PHE A 806 14.58 -43.59 23.22
CA PHE A 806 14.78 -43.16 21.83
C PHE A 806 13.97 -44.01 20.84
N GLU A 807 13.83 -45.31 21.10
CA GLU A 807 12.92 -46.19 20.38
C GLU A 807 11.45 -45.80 20.67
N GLU A 808 11.07 -45.61 21.93
CA GLU A 808 9.75 -45.07 22.33
C GLU A 808 9.41 -43.73 21.62
N MET A 809 10.41 -42.86 21.41
CA MET A 809 10.27 -41.57 20.71
C MET A 809 10.01 -41.74 19.20
N ILE A 810 10.71 -42.68 18.55
CA ILE A 810 10.54 -42.99 17.12
C ILE A 810 9.20 -43.68 16.88
N ASP A 811 8.84 -44.65 17.73
CA ASP A 811 7.56 -45.37 17.66
C ASP A 811 6.35 -44.43 17.90
N ALA A 812 6.54 -43.34 18.65
CA ALA A 812 5.56 -42.27 18.81
C ALA A 812 5.51 -41.27 17.63
N GLY A 813 6.23 -41.53 16.53
CA GLY A 813 6.27 -40.67 15.34
C GLY A 813 7.06 -39.37 15.51
N CYS A 814 7.91 -39.25 16.54
CA CYS A 814 8.62 -38.02 16.84
C CYS A 814 10.05 -38.05 16.27
N ASN A 815 10.28 -37.31 15.18
CA ASN A 815 11.57 -37.30 14.48
C ASN A 815 12.70 -36.68 15.33
N PRO A 816 13.78 -37.42 15.66
CA PRO A 816 14.85 -36.90 16.53
C PRO A 816 15.78 -35.89 15.83
N ASP A 817 16.25 -34.89 16.59
CA ASP A 817 17.07 -33.80 16.05
C ASP A 817 18.57 -33.90 16.44
N ALA A 818 19.35 -32.91 16.01
CA ALA A 818 20.77 -32.78 16.36
C ALA A 818 21.02 -32.49 17.86
N GLY A 819 19.99 -32.15 18.63
CA GLY A 819 19.98 -32.10 20.09
C GLY A 819 19.80 -33.49 20.69
N THR A 820 18.80 -34.27 20.27
CA THR A 820 18.56 -35.65 20.70
C THR A 820 19.80 -36.53 20.48
N ALA A 821 20.40 -36.44 19.29
CA ALA A 821 21.64 -37.13 18.93
C ALA A 821 22.80 -36.81 19.91
N ARG A 822 22.95 -35.54 20.32
CA ARG A 822 23.97 -35.09 21.27
C ARG A 822 23.72 -35.62 22.67
N VAL A 823 22.45 -35.72 23.08
CA VAL A 823 22.04 -36.28 24.38
C VAL A 823 22.33 -37.79 24.45
N LEU A 824 22.13 -38.54 23.37
CA LEU A 824 22.47 -39.97 23.31
C LEU A 824 23.98 -40.23 23.37
N LEU A 825 24.77 -39.48 22.61
CA LEU A 825 26.24 -39.54 22.73
C LEU A 825 26.69 -39.18 24.16
N GLY A 826 25.98 -38.25 24.82
CA GLY A 826 26.17 -37.93 26.23
C GLY A 826 25.92 -39.09 27.20
N ALA A 827 25.09 -40.08 26.84
CA ALA A 827 24.79 -41.25 27.67
C ALA A 827 25.88 -42.35 27.57
N CYS A 828 26.66 -42.36 26.49
CA CYS A 828 27.69 -43.37 26.23
C CYS A 828 28.80 -43.33 27.29
N SER A 829 29.33 -44.50 27.64
CA SER A 829 30.41 -44.68 28.62
C SER A 829 31.57 -45.57 28.12
N SER A 830 31.45 -46.16 26.93
CA SER A 830 32.54 -46.84 26.22
C SER A 830 32.64 -46.37 24.77
N ASP A 831 33.80 -46.62 24.15
CA ASP A 831 34.02 -46.30 22.74
C ASP A 831 33.08 -47.12 21.84
N ASP A 832 32.82 -48.40 22.16
CA ASP A 832 31.87 -49.26 21.45
C ASP A 832 30.44 -48.68 21.42
N GLN A 833 29.95 -48.17 22.56
CA GLN A 833 28.64 -47.49 22.64
C GLN A 833 28.64 -46.20 21.82
N THR A 834 29.75 -45.47 21.83
CA THR A 834 29.91 -44.22 21.08
C THR A 834 29.93 -44.50 19.57
N GLU A 835 30.55 -45.60 19.12
CA GLU A 835 30.53 -46.03 17.72
C GLU A 835 29.16 -46.57 17.30
N GLN A 836 28.46 -47.30 18.17
CA GLN A 836 27.08 -47.74 17.94
C GLN A 836 26.14 -46.55 17.73
N VAL A 837 26.11 -45.59 18.67
CA VAL A 837 25.28 -44.38 18.57
C VAL A 837 25.72 -43.49 17.40
N SER A 838 27.03 -43.35 17.16
CA SER A 838 27.53 -42.64 15.97
C SER A 838 27.10 -43.31 14.67
N THR A 839 26.95 -44.64 14.64
CA THR A 839 26.45 -45.36 13.46
C THR A 839 24.97 -45.07 13.25
N VAL A 840 24.16 -45.09 14.31
CA VAL A 840 22.73 -44.71 14.27
C VAL A 840 22.57 -43.25 13.76
N ILE A 841 23.34 -42.31 14.30
CA ILE A 841 23.32 -40.89 13.87
C ILE A 841 23.82 -40.74 12.42
N ARG A 842 24.84 -41.51 12.01
CA ARG A 842 25.32 -41.51 10.61
C ARG A 842 24.30 -42.09 9.64
N SER A 843 23.50 -43.10 10.03
CA SER A 843 22.36 -43.53 9.20
C SER A 843 21.31 -42.43 9.08
N MET A 844 20.94 -41.77 10.19
CA MET A 844 20.01 -40.64 10.17
C MET A 844 20.49 -39.48 9.27
N HIS A 845 21.79 -39.16 9.26
CA HIS A 845 22.33 -38.11 8.39
C HIS A 845 22.63 -38.56 6.95
N LYS A 846 22.88 -39.85 6.70
CA LYS A 846 23.04 -40.35 5.32
C LYS A 846 21.73 -40.32 4.54
N GLU A 847 20.60 -40.62 5.18
CA GLU A 847 19.29 -40.53 4.52
C GLU A 847 18.87 -39.09 4.17
N VAL A 848 19.42 -38.08 4.86
CA VAL A 848 19.19 -36.65 4.53
C VAL A 848 20.11 -36.14 3.41
N ALA A 849 21.26 -36.77 3.17
CA ALA A 849 22.28 -36.29 2.23
C ALA A 849 22.36 -37.07 0.89
N VAL A 850 21.81 -38.29 0.83
CA VAL A 850 21.85 -39.14 -0.38
C VAL A 850 20.55 -39.93 -0.49
N GLY A 851 19.75 -39.63 -1.51
CA GLY A 851 18.61 -40.46 -1.87
C GLY A 851 19.04 -41.88 -2.29
N ILE A 852 18.15 -42.85 -2.01
CA ILE A 852 18.09 -44.21 -2.59
C ILE A 852 18.88 -45.34 -1.89
N LYS A 853 18.11 -46.11 -1.10
CA LYS A 853 18.07 -47.59 -0.87
C LYS A 853 19.27 -48.36 -0.25
N GLY A 854 19.03 -49.07 0.87
CA GLY A 854 19.94 -50.13 1.32
C GLY A 854 19.75 -50.89 2.66
N CYS A 855 18.53 -51.20 3.12
CA CYS A 855 18.21 -52.26 4.12
C CYS A 855 19.00 -52.36 5.46
N PHE A 856 18.50 -51.70 6.51
CA PHE A 856 17.96 -52.37 7.72
C PHE A 856 17.01 -51.36 8.41
N LEU A 857 15.74 -51.74 8.59
CA LEU A 857 14.65 -50.81 8.95
C LEU A 857 14.60 -50.54 10.47
N PRO A 858 14.43 -49.28 10.87
CA PRO A 858 13.12 -48.82 11.35
C PRO A 858 12.28 -48.20 10.23
N GLN A 859 10.98 -48.01 10.45
CA GLN A 859 10.11 -47.39 9.45
C GLN A 859 10.33 -45.87 9.43
N ASN A 860 10.92 -45.37 8.35
CA ASN A 860 11.03 -43.94 8.08
C ASN A 860 9.60 -43.40 7.82
N PRO A 861 9.09 -42.41 8.57
CA PRO A 861 7.71 -41.93 8.47
C PRO A 861 7.41 -41.26 7.12
N ASN A 862 8.44 -40.85 6.37
CA ASN A 862 8.31 -40.26 5.04
C ASN A 862 8.52 -41.32 3.94
N ARG A 863 7.79 -42.45 4.04
CA ARG A 863 7.68 -43.42 2.96
C ARG A 863 6.22 -43.79 2.71
N PRO A 864 5.84 -44.04 1.44
CA PRO A 864 4.55 -44.63 1.10
C PRO A 864 4.29 -45.92 1.89
N GLN A 865 3.29 -45.88 2.78
CA GLN A 865 2.86 -47.01 3.60
C GLN A 865 2.44 -48.20 2.72
N ARG A 866 2.80 -49.41 3.15
CA ARG A 866 2.66 -50.64 2.33
C ARG A 866 1.23 -51.16 2.20
N ASP A 867 0.34 -50.74 3.09
CA ASP A 867 -1.08 -51.08 3.15
C ASP A 867 -1.99 -50.07 2.41
N LEU A 868 -1.41 -49.00 1.86
CA LEU A 868 -2.12 -47.97 1.08
C LEU A 868 -1.92 -48.16 -0.43
N LYS A 869 -2.83 -47.57 -1.20
CA LYS A 869 -2.71 -47.36 -2.65
C LYS A 869 -2.69 -45.88 -2.97
N TYR A 870 -2.07 -45.53 -4.09
CA TYR A 870 -1.72 -44.15 -4.44
C TYR A 870 -2.22 -43.75 -5.83
N ALA A 871 -2.71 -42.53 -5.97
CA ALA A 871 -2.96 -41.89 -7.26
C ALA A 871 -1.67 -41.30 -7.84
N ASP A 872 -1.65 -41.08 -9.15
CA ASP A 872 -0.65 -40.27 -9.86
C ASP A 872 -0.78 -38.77 -9.55
N SER A 873 -1.92 -38.33 -8.99
CA SER A 873 -2.13 -37.01 -8.41
C SER A 873 -1.74 -36.89 -6.91
N HIS A 874 -1.03 -37.89 -6.37
CA HIS A 874 -0.48 -37.92 -5.02
C HIS A 874 -1.46 -38.03 -3.83
N GLU A 875 -2.72 -38.39 -4.06
CA GLU A 875 -3.61 -38.87 -2.99
C GLU A 875 -3.36 -40.33 -2.63
N TRP A 876 -3.61 -40.69 -1.38
CA TRP A 876 -3.61 -42.07 -0.89
C TRP A 876 -5.02 -42.55 -0.55
N VAL A 877 -5.22 -43.87 -0.64
CA VAL A 877 -6.44 -44.54 -0.20
C VAL A 877 -6.14 -45.77 0.67
N LYS A 878 -6.81 -45.85 1.82
CA LYS A 878 -6.85 -47.02 2.72
C LYS A 878 -8.20 -47.70 2.58
N VAL A 879 -8.22 -48.98 2.22
CA VAL A 879 -9.46 -49.73 1.99
C VAL A 879 -9.79 -50.61 3.20
N ASP A 880 -10.96 -50.40 3.80
CA ASP A 880 -11.52 -51.25 4.86
C ASP A 880 -12.93 -51.73 4.45
N GLY A 881 -13.02 -53.01 4.09
CA GLY A 881 -14.25 -53.61 3.55
C GLY A 881 -14.74 -52.93 2.26
N ASN A 882 -15.94 -52.35 2.32
CA ASN A 882 -16.54 -51.57 1.24
C ASN A 882 -16.24 -50.07 1.35
N SER A 883 -15.44 -49.63 2.32
CA SER A 883 -15.13 -48.22 2.56
C SER A 883 -13.66 -47.90 2.23
N ALA A 884 -13.43 -46.68 1.76
CA ALA A 884 -12.14 -46.12 1.42
C ALA A 884 -11.91 -44.83 2.20
N THR A 885 -10.85 -44.76 3.00
CA THR A 885 -10.37 -43.50 3.60
C THR A 885 -9.38 -42.85 2.66
N VAL A 886 -9.52 -41.55 2.37
CA VAL A 886 -8.73 -40.80 1.39
C VAL A 886 -8.05 -39.60 2.05
N GLY A 887 -6.79 -39.34 1.69
CA GLY A 887 -6.02 -38.15 2.08
C GLY A 887 -4.90 -37.83 1.08
N ILE A 888 -4.11 -36.79 1.34
CA ILE A 888 -2.92 -36.46 0.52
C ILE A 888 -1.63 -37.00 1.12
N THR A 889 -0.63 -37.28 0.28
CA THR A 889 0.65 -37.84 0.73
C THR A 889 1.62 -36.80 1.32
N ASP A 890 2.60 -37.31 2.07
CA ASP A 890 3.79 -36.58 2.54
C ASP A 890 4.54 -35.86 1.40
N HIS A 891 4.69 -36.53 0.25
CA HIS A 891 5.32 -35.93 -0.93
C HIS A 891 4.53 -34.74 -1.50
N ALA A 892 3.19 -34.82 -1.53
CA ALA A 892 2.34 -33.72 -1.98
C ALA A 892 2.45 -32.50 -1.04
N GLN A 893 2.37 -32.73 0.27
CA GLN A 893 2.44 -31.64 1.26
C GLN A 893 3.84 -31.03 1.38
N ASP A 894 4.93 -31.74 1.11
CA ASP A 894 6.28 -31.15 1.13
C ASP A 894 6.43 -30.13 -0.01
N HIS A 895 5.84 -30.42 -1.17
CA HIS A 895 5.71 -29.49 -2.28
C HIS A 895 4.82 -28.29 -1.93
N LEU A 896 3.65 -28.50 -1.32
CA LEU A 896 2.74 -27.43 -0.88
C LEU A 896 3.29 -26.59 0.30
N GLY A 897 4.05 -27.18 1.22
CA GLY A 897 4.42 -26.58 2.50
C GLY A 897 3.30 -26.61 3.55
N ASP A 898 3.42 -25.78 4.57
CA ASP A 898 2.47 -25.72 5.70
C ASP A 898 1.03 -25.44 5.21
N VAL A 899 0.14 -26.42 5.41
CA VAL A 899 -1.29 -26.39 5.08
C VAL A 899 -2.03 -25.53 6.09
N VAL A 900 -2.70 -24.50 5.59
CA VAL A 900 -3.40 -23.46 6.37
C VAL A 900 -4.91 -23.53 6.24
N TYR A 901 -5.44 -24.27 5.26
CA TYR A 901 -6.87 -24.55 5.11
C TYR A 901 -7.12 -25.80 4.26
N VAL A 902 -8.21 -26.52 4.53
CA VAL A 902 -8.67 -27.69 3.74
C VAL A 902 -10.17 -27.56 3.50
N GLU A 903 -10.58 -27.54 2.24
CA GLU A 903 -11.98 -27.60 1.82
C GLU A 903 -12.45 -29.05 1.82
N LEU A 904 -13.39 -29.37 2.73
CA LEU A 904 -13.97 -30.70 2.90
C LEU A 904 -15.24 -30.88 2.05
N PRO A 905 -15.49 -32.06 1.45
CA PRO A 905 -16.72 -32.34 0.72
C PRO A 905 -17.93 -32.44 1.66
N GLU A 906 -19.15 -32.24 1.15
CA GLU A 906 -20.36 -32.48 1.95
C GLU A 906 -20.58 -33.99 2.19
N VAL A 907 -20.87 -34.37 3.44
CA VAL A 907 -21.25 -35.74 3.79
C VAL A 907 -22.54 -36.13 3.05
N GLY A 908 -22.46 -37.19 2.26
CA GLY A 908 -23.54 -37.64 1.37
C GLY A 908 -23.36 -37.28 -0.10
N ALA A 909 -22.36 -36.46 -0.46
CA ALA A 909 -21.98 -36.20 -1.84
C ALA A 909 -21.51 -37.47 -2.57
N SER A 910 -21.65 -37.50 -3.89
CA SER A 910 -21.14 -38.58 -4.74
C SER A 910 -19.91 -38.09 -5.51
N VAL A 911 -18.81 -38.82 -5.42
CA VAL A 911 -17.52 -38.52 -6.07
C VAL A 911 -17.18 -39.62 -7.09
N LYS A 912 -16.42 -39.28 -8.14
CA LYS A 912 -15.88 -40.24 -9.12
C LYS A 912 -14.37 -40.29 -9.06
N GLN A 913 -13.79 -41.41 -9.49
CA GLN A 913 -12.34 -41.54 -9.65
C GLN A 913 -11.78 -40.45 -10.58
N GLY A 914 -10.83 -39.65 -10.08
CA GLY A 914 -10.23 -38.51 -10.78
C GLY A 914 -11.06 -37.22 -10.78
N GLU A 915 -12.18 -37.16 -10.06
CA GLU A 915 -12.99 -35.94 -9.89
C GLU A 915 -12.51 -35.19 -8.63
N GLY A 916 -12.29 -33.88 -8.76
CA GLY A 916 -11.92 -33.00 -7.65
C GLY A 916 -13.08 -32.89 -6.65
N PHE A 917 -12.81 -33.14 -5.38
CA PHE A 917 -13.84 -33.17 -4.32
C PHE A 917 -13.62 -32.13 -3.22
N GLY A 918 -12.46 -31.49 -3.20
CA GLY A 918 -12.04 -30.46 -2.26
C GLY A 918 -10.72 -29.85 -2.71
N ALA A 919 -10.15 -28.98 -1.88
CA ALA A 919 -8.89 -28.31 -2.14
C ALA A 919 -8.10 -28.12 -0.84
N VAL A 920 -6.77 -28.10 -0.94
CA VAL A 920 -5.83 -27.89 0.16
C VAL A 920 -5.07 -26.59 -0.12
N GLU A 921 -5.19 -25.62 0.78
CA GLU A 921 -4.47 -24.35 0.73
C GLU A 921 -3.32 -24.37 1.74
N SER A 922 -2.15 -23.95 1.28
CA SER A 922 -0.89 -23.92 2.03
C SER A 922 -0.21 -22.55 1.92
N VAL A 923 0.83 -22.34 2.71
CA VAL A 923 1.64 -21.11 2.67
C VAL A 923 2.36 -20.86 1.32
N LYS A 924 2.44 -21.87 0.42
CA LYS A 924 3.00 -21.71 -0.92
C LYS A 924 1.95 -21.72 -2.04
N ALA A 925 0.93 -22.56 -1.96
CA ALA A 925 -0.03 -22.78 -3.06
C ALA A 925 -1.39 -23.36 -2.58
N THR A 926 -2.41 -23.26 -3.45
CA THR A 926 -3.65 -24.03 -3.34
C THR A 926 -3.65 -25.13 -4.39
N SER A 927 -3.98 -26.37 -4.01
CA SER A 927 -4.16 -27.50 -4.93
C SER A 927 -5.53 -28.12 -4.75
N ASP A 928 -6.20 -28.45 -5.84
CA ASP A 928 -7.36 -29.34 -5.81
C ASP A 928 -6.93 -30.73 -5.32
N VAL A 929 -7.86 -31.48 -4.72
CA VAL A 929 -7.68 -32.87 -4.30
C VAL A 929 -8.68 -33.75 -5.04
N TYR A 930 -8.19 -34.81 -5.68
CA TYR A 930 -8.93 -35.69 -6.57
C TYR A 930 -9.25 -37.02 -5.90
N SER A 931 -10.46 -37.54 -6.11
CA SER A 931 -10.88 -38.78 -5.45
C SER A 931 -10.22 -39.99 -6.12
N PRO A 932 -9.47 -40.86 -5.41
CA PRO A 932 -8.87 -42.07 -6.01
C PRO A 932 -9.90 -43.13 -6.41
N VAL A 933 -11.16 -43.02 -5.94
CA VAL A 933 -12.23 -44.00 -6.13
C VAL A 933 -13.60 -43.33 -6.33
N SER A 934 -14.46 -43.98 -7.11
CA SER A 934 -15.86 -43.61 -7.28
C SER A 934 -16.71 -44.14 -6.14
N GLY A 935 -17.55 -43.29 -5.54
CA GLY A 935 -18.33 -43.67 -4.37
C GLY A 935 -19.16 -42.55 -3.77
N LYS A 936 -19.74 -42.81 -2.59
CA LYS A 936 -20.48 -41.82 -1.81
C LYS A 936 -19.71 -41.44 -0.55
N VAL A 937 -19.52 -40.15 -0.28
CA VAL A 937 -18.89 -39.64 0.94
C VAL A 937 -19.78 -39.99 2.14
N VAL A 938 -19.24 -40.74 3.09
CA VAL A 938 -19.94 -41.18 4.32
C VAL A 938 -19.47 -40.45 5.57
N GLU A 939 -18.26 -39.90 5.55
CA GLU A 939 -17.63 -39.21 6.67
C GLU A 939 -16.57 -38.22 6.13
N VAL A 940 -16.34 -37.12 6.84
CA VAL A 940 -15.22 -36.20 6.58
C VAL A 940 -14.52 -35.82 7.87
N ASN A 941 -13.26 -35.45 7.77
CA ASN A 941 -12.45 -35.11 8.94
C ASN A 941 -12.67 -33.65 9.35
N GLU A 942 -13.73 -33.39 10.11
CA GLU A 942 -14.09 -32.04 10.59
C GLU A 942 -12.96 -31.34 11.38
N GLU A 943 -12.02 -32.10 11.98
CA GLU A 943 -10.86 -31.53 12.68
C GLU A 943 -9.97 -30.67 11.77
N LEU A 944 -9.88 -30.99 10.47
CA LEU A 944 -9.10 -30.22 9.49
C LEU A 944 -9.64 -28.79 9.28
N SER A 945 -10.90 -28.52 9.63
CA SER A 945 -11.46 -27.16 9.57
C SER A 945 -10.89 -26.24 10.65
N ASN A 946 -10.46 -26.81 11.79
CA ASN A 946 -9.91 -26.07 12.93
C ASN A 946 -8.38 -26.21 13.05
N SER A 947 -7.82 -27.33 12.57
CA SER A 947 -6.41 -27.68 12.64
C SER A 947 -5.90 -28.23 11.30
N PRO A 948 -5.92 -27.45 10.21
CA PRO A 948 -5.51 -27.90 8.87
C PRO A 948 -4.06 -28.41 8.79
N GLY A 949 -3.16 -27.91 9.65
CA GLY A 949 -1.80 -28.43 9.81
C GLY A 949 -1.69 -29.89 10.30
N LEU A 950 -2.80 -30.54 10.66
CA LEU A 950 -2.86 -32.00 10.86
C LEU A 950 -2.51 -32.78 9.59
N VAL A 951 -2.74 -32.19 8.40
CA VAL A 951 -2.26 -32.73 7.13
C VAL A 951 -0.74 -32.87 7.20
N ASN A 952 0.01 -31.76 7.37
CA ASN A 952 1.48 -31.80 7.49
C ASN A 952 1.98 -32.69 8.63
N ALA A 953 1.36 -32.58 9.81
CA ALA A 953 1.84 -33.24 11.02
C ALA A 953 1.56 -34.76 11.04
N SER A 954 0.62 -35.26 10.22
CA SER A 954 0.17 -36.66 10.27
C SER A 954 -0.55 -37.10 8.98
N PRO A 955 0.06 -37.01 7.79
CA PRO A 955 -0.63 -37.12 6.49
C PRO A 955 -1.41 -38.44 6.30
N TYR A 956 -0.93 -39.53 6.89
CA TYR A 956 -1.50 -40.87 6.76
C TYR A 956 -2.44 -41.30 7.91
N GLU A 957 -2.54 -40.53 8.99
CA GLU A 957 -3.39 -40.85 10.14
C GLU A 957 -4.33 -39.70 10.52
N GLY A 958 -3.80 -38.54 10.90
CA GLY A 958 -4.60 -37.34 11.25
C GLY A 958 -5.01 -36.48 10.04
N GLY A 959 -4.33 -36.64 8.90
CA GLY A 959 -4.50 -35.87 7.67
C GLY A 959 -5.47 -36.48 6.64
N TRP A 960 -6.22 -37.53 6.99
CA TRP A 960 -7.31 -38.02 6.12
C TRP A 960 -8.38 -36.95 5.95
N ILE A 961 -8.97 -36.87 4.76
CA ILE A 961 -9.89 -35.79 4.36
C ILE A 961 -11.33 -36.31 4.33
N MET A 962 -11.56 -37.48 3.72
CA MET A 962 -12.89 -38.10 3.62
C MET A 962 -12.86 -39.63 3.68
N LYS A 963 -14.01 -40.23 4.01
CA LYS A 963 -14.30 -41.65 3.81
C LYS A 963 -15.42 -41.81 2.79
N VAL A 964 -15.26 -42.79 1.91
CA VAL A 964 -16.12 -43.04 0.75
C VAL A 964 -16.57 -44.49 0.74
N GLU A 965 -17.87 -44.75 0.58
CA GLU A 965 -18.40 -46.07 0.26
C GLU A 965 -18.18 -46.36 -1.23
N ILE A 966 -17.39 -47.40 -1.55
CA ILE A 966 -16.84 -47.67 -2.89
C ILE A 966 -17.90 -48.29 -3.79
N ASN A 967 -18.13 -47.69 -4.97
CA ASN A 967 -19.10 -48.19 -5.96
C ASN A 967 -18.50 -49.24 -6.93
N ASP A 968 -17.21 -49.14 -7.27
CA ASP A 968 -16.51 -50.09 -8.16
C ASP A 968 -15.12 -50.45 -7.59
N SER A 969 -14.98 -51.68 -7.08
CA SER A 969 -13.71 -52.18 -6.55
C SER A 969 -12.66 -52.49 -7.62
N GLY A 970 -13.03 -52.49 -8.91
CA GLY A 970 -12.10 -52.62 -10.03
C GLY A 970 -11.19 -51.40 -10.22
N GLU A 971 -11.64 -50.21 -9.81
CA GLU A 971 -10.90 -48.95 -9.89
C GLU A 971 -9.61 -48.96 -9.07
N LEU A 972 -9.60 -49.68 -7.95
CA LEU A 972 -8.44 -49.87 -7.08
C LEU A 972 -7.25 -50.57 -7.78
N ASN A 973 -7.45 -51.21 -8.93
CA ASN A 973 -6.38 -51.87 -9.68
C ASN A 973 -5.60 -50.91 -10.60
N LYS A 974 -6.09 -49.67 -10.78
CA LYS A 974 -5.38 -48.62 -11.54
C LYS A 974 -4.38 -47.85 -10.68
N LEU A 975 -4.63 -47.79 -9.37
CA LEU A 975 -3.80 -47.09 -8.39
C LEU A 975 -2.46 -47.80 -8.18
N LEU A 976 -1.43 -47.01 -7.89
CA LEU A 976 -0.07 -47.46 -7.65
C LEU A 976 0.03 -48.13 -6.27
N ASP A 977 0.84 -49.19 -6.20
CA ASP A 977 1.34 -49.72 -4.93
C ASP A 977 2.52 -48.88 -4.43
N SER A 978 2.84 -49.00 -3.14
CA SER A 978 3.91 -48.21 -2.50
C SER A 978 5.27 -48.28 -3.20
N GLU A 979 5.64 -49.44 -3.79
CA GLU A 979 6.92 -49.58 -4.51
C GLU A 979 6.92 -48.86 -5.87
N LYS A 980 5.79 -48.86 -6.58
CA LYS A 980 5.65 -48.08 -7.83
C LYS A 980 5.53 -46.58 -7.54
N TYR A 981 4.75 -46.19 -6.53
CA TYR A 981 4.59 -44.79 -6.18
C TYR A 981 5.91 -44.16 -5.69
N THR A 982 6.72 -44.90 -4.91
CA THR A 982 8.08 -44.44 -4.56
C THR A 982 8.94 -44.15 -5.81
N LYS A 983 8.85 -44.98 -6.86
CA LYS A 983 9.58 -44.75 -8.11
C LYS A 983 9.03 -43.57 -8.92
N PHE A 984 7.71 -43.38 -8.91
CA PHE A 984 7.05 -42.26 -9.56
C PHE A 984 7.57 -40.92 -8.99
N CYS A 985 7.59 -40.78 -7.66
CA CYS A 985 8.19 -39.62 -6.98
C CYS A 985 9.72 -39.50 -7.25
N GLU A 986 10.48 -40.61 -7.22
CA GLU A 986 11.93 -40.60 -7.59
C GLU A 986 12.20 -40.12 -9.03
N GLU A 987 11.24 -40.29 -9.96
CA GLU A 987 11.32 -39.83 -11.35
C GLU A 987 10.85 -38.37 -11.51
N GLU A 988 9.87 -37.93 -10.71
CA GLU A 988 9.32 -36.57 -10.73
C GLU A 988 10.26 -35.53 -10.06
N ASP A 989 10.86 -35.86 -8.91
CA ASP A 989 11.90 -35.04 -8.24
C ASP A 989 13.16 -34.84 -9.11
N ALA A 990 13.30 -35.61 -10.19
CA ALA A 990 14.45 -35.59 -11.10
C ALA A 990 14.23 -34.72 -12.36
N HIS A 991 13.14 -33.95 -12.45
CA HIS A 991 12.79 -33.10 -13.60
C HIS A 991 12.69 -31.60 -13.25
#